data_AF-A0A7K1B800-F1
#
_entry.id   AF-A0A7K1B800-F1
#
_cell.length_a   1.000
_cell.length_b   1.000
_cell.length_c   1.000
_cell.angle_alpha   90.00
_cell.angle_beta   90.00
_cell.angle_gamma   90.00
#
_symmetry.space_group_name_H-M   'P 1'
#
loop_
_entity.id
_entity.type
_entity.pdbx_description
1 polymer ?
#
loop_
_entity_poly.entity_id
_entity_poly.type
_entity_poly.pdbx_seq_one_letter_code
_entity_poly.pdbx_strand_id
1 'polypeptide(L)'
;MSNSISVQAGGIDVTQIVSGLMQVERQPIDRLVSKQSAVKLQSDTVGRLRTSFESLRTAAASIVNGGITKFSSTVSNTAAVSATLSPSAAAGSLSFAVDRLARAHGMRTASTVSSTSSVVTTASSLAVSTTTTKLGLGAATVGAGVTNGTYTVTVAQATVGATKTGTSTLAGSTTITAGVNDTLNVTIDGAARSLTLPPGTYSSTQLTSALQNQITATGGGATASLDGSGRLRLVTTHEGSAATVQVTGGTALAGLGLTTDATAITGTDGSVRIGSNPATTVTSAGAGGTVGISTGAGTLTFDVSGGLRAGSGTVAVVSTGDRSLGAVAQAINGANVGATASSVRVGDGNWLLQVNSRSTGLNGRVALHGSVFAGLGGTIETSAAQDAQITVGSGPGAYSVTASGNTFSDVMPGVTLTALAESATPVTVNINMNESATADAVNSLVTSINSVIGELGAQTRYDPKTNRASPLSADAGIRRLAEELRTAVTSMVGDAGLASSVGIDVQRDGTLRFDRAKFSAALAADPAAVQRVFSRGGSSTNGATFAAATDKTVAGSYAVEVTSAATRASTGDILVGGSVAGQRIGVRVGTVTATYDAAPGATAADIVSGLNTAMASAGVKVSAELSGGGVRLTAAGFGSSGSFETNLDVTGVGTWANHTGTDVAGTIDGRTAVGVGNTLRVLDTDTSLARGLQVRVDEGRTGTVGPVSYSPGIAARLVFLTANAVGAGGALTASAKTYESRSNAFNEQIQRYEQRLIAKEASFRRQWTAVQSVLNGMQNQQTWLSNQIAGMNRNNG
;
A
#
# COMPACT_ATOMS: atom_id res chain seq x y z
N MET A 1 -12.09 73.55 6.89
CA MET A 1 -11.17 74.41 7.65
C MET A 1 -10.75 75.54 6.72
N SER A 2 -10.93 76.77 7.17
CA SER A 2 -10.61 77.98 6.42
C SER A 2 -9.09 78.15 6.40
N ASN A 3 -8.44 77.95 5.25
CA ASN A 3 -7.04 78.37 5.08
C ASN A 3 -7.05 79.87 4.78
N SER A 4 -7.02 80.68 5.83
CA SER A 4 -6.74 82.10 5.73
C SER A 4 -5.32 82.29 5.22
N ILE A 5 -5.20 82.87 4.02
CA ILE A 5 -3.91 83.30 3.45
C ILE A 5 -3.41 84.47 4.32
N SER A 6 -2.45 84.23 5.21
CA SER A 6 -1.73 85.32 5.87
C SER A 6 -0.59 85.77 4.97
N VAL A 7 -0.75 86.94 4.35
CA VAL A 7 0.38 87.67 3.76
C VAL A 7 1.04 88.44 4.90
N GLN A 8 1.92 87.76 5.65
CA GLN A 8 2.78 88.43 6.62
C GLN A 8 4.06 88.88 5.90
N ALA A 9 4.70 89.94 6.41
CA ALA A 9 5.72 90.78 5.74
C ALA A 9 7.06 90.13 5.35
N GLY A 10 7.05 88.89 4.83
CA GLY A 10 8.22 88.17 4.33
C GLY A 10 7.84 87.06 3.35
N GLY A 11 7.53 87.43 2.09
CA GLY A 11 7.39 86.50 0.97
C GLY A 11 6.09 85.70 0.89
N ILE A 12 5.60 85.45 -0.33
CA ILE A 12 4.49 84.52 -0.58
C ILE A 12 5.00 83.08 -0.33
N ASP A 13 4.35 82.32 0.54
CA ASP A 13 4.65 80.89 0.72
C ASP A 13 4.06 80.07 -0.45
N VAL A 14 4.81 80.05 -1.55
CA VAL A 14 4.51 79.29 -2.77
C VAL A 14 4.31 77.80 -2.47
N THR A 15 4.99 77.26 -1.45
CA THR A 15 4.91 75.85 -1.09
C THR A 15 3.53 75.51 -0.53
N GLN A 16 2.99 76.36 0.34
CA GLN A 16 1.64 76.17 0.88
C GLN A 16 0.54 76.30 -0.18
N ILE A 17 0.64 77.27 -1.10
CA ILE A 17 -0.38 77.48 -2.14
C ILE A 17 -0.38 76.32 -3.14
N VAL A 18 0.79 75.90 -3.61
CA VAL A 18 0.91 74.73 -4.50
C VAL A 18 0.39 73.48 -3.80
N SER A 19 0.72 73.26 -2.53
CA SER A 19 0.20 72.13 -1.76
C SER A 19 -1.33 72.14 -1.64
N GLY A 20 -1.95 73.31 -1.41
CA GLY A 20 -3.42 73.45 -1.34
C GLY A 20 -4.12 73.15 -2.67
N LEU A 21 -3.58 73.63 -3.79
CA LEU A 21 -4.09 73.34 -5.14
C LEU A 21 -3.93 71.85 -5.49
N MET A 22 -2.79 71.28 -5.14
CA MET A 22 -2.51 69.85 -5.35
C MET A 22 -3.45 68.95 -4.55
N GLN A 23 -3.88 69.37 -3.35
CA GLN A 23 -4.84 68.62 -2.54
C GLN A 23 -6.23 68.51 -3.20
N VAL A 24 -6.70 69.58 -3.86
CA VAL A 24 -7.96 69.56 -4.62
C VAL A 24 -7.83 68.66 -5.85
N GLU A 25 -6.71 68.77 -6.57
CA GLU A 25 -6.42 67.97 -7.77
C GLU A 25 -6.23 66.47 -7.48
N ARG A 26 -5.97 66.11 -6.22
CA ARG A 26 -5.85 64.71 -5.76
C ARG A 26 -7.20 64.03 -5.48
N GLN A 27 -8.30 64.78 -5.30
CA GLN A 27 -9.62 64.19 -4.99
C GLN A 27 -10.10 63.08 -5.95
N PRO A 28 -9.88 63.14 -7.28
CA PRO A 28 -10.19 62.03 -8.18
C PRO A 28 -9.39 60.76 -7.88
N ILE A 29 -8.10 60.90 -7.53
CA ILE A 29 -7.24 59.78 -7.14
C ILE A 29 -7.76 59.15 -5.86
N ASP A 30 -8.06 59.95 -4.84
CA ASP A 30 -8.54 59.42 -3.55
C ASP A 30 -9.86 58.65 -3.70
N ARG A 31 -10.75 59.11 -4.60
CA ARG A 31 -11.97 58.37 -4.96
C ARG A 31 -11.67 57.06 -5.69
N LEU A 32 -10.68 57.04 -6.59
CA LEU A 32 -10.27 55.81 -7.28
C LEU A 32 -9.60 54.82 -6.33
N VAL A 33 -8.72 55.28 -5.43
CA VAL A 33 -8.10 54.46 -4.38
C VAL A 33 -9.15 53.85 -3.46
N SER A 34 -10.17 54.62 -3.08
CA SER A 34 -11.31 54.11 -2.29
C SER A 34 -12.08 53.01 -3.04
N LYS A 35 -12.35 53.22 -4.35
CA LYS A 35 -13.00 52.20 -5.20
C LYS A 35 -12.14 50.96 -5.39
N GLN A 36 -10.84 51.12 -5.61
CA GLN A 36 -9.88 50.02 -5.73
C GLN A 36 -9.84 49.21 -4.43
N SER A 37 -9.80 49.87 -3.28
CA SER A 37 -9.81 49.21 -1.97
C SER A 37 -11.09 48.40 -1.75
N ALA A 38 -12.24 48.92 -2.16
CA ALA A 38 -13.51 48.19 -2.11
C ALA A 38 -13.51 46.94 -3.01
N VAL A 39 -12.99 47.04 -4.24
CA VAL A 39 -12.88 45.88 -5.16
C VAL A 39 -11.84 44.87 -4.68
N LYS A 40 -10.73 45.33 -4.08
CA LYS A 40 -9.73 44.44 -3.48
C LYS A 40 -10.35 43.62 -2.35
N LEU A 41 -11.14 44.25 -1.48
CA LEU A 41 -11.89 43.55 -0.44
C LEU A 41 -12.86 42.52 -1.02
N GLN A 42 -13.53 42.81 -2.15
CA GLN A 42 -14.37 41.83 -2.85
C GLN A 42 -13.54 40.64 -3.35
N SER A 43 -12.40 40.91 -3.99
CA SER A 43 -11.47 39.87 -4.47
C SER A 43 -10.97 38.98 -3.33
N ASP A 44 -10.50 39.57 -2.24
CA ASP A 44 -10.01 38.83 -1.06
C ASP A 44 -11.13 37.99 -0.43
N THR A 45 -12.35 38.50 -0.44
CA THR A 45 -13.54 37.78 0.05
C THR A 45 -13.88 36.58 -0.83
N VAL A 46 -13.83 36.72 -2.16
CA VAL A 46 -13.99 35.57 -3.07
C VAL A 46 -12.86 34.56 -2.88
N GLY A 47 -11.62 35.03 -2.64
CA GLY A 47 -10.50 34.17 -2.28
C GLY A 47 -10.77 33.31 -1.04
N ARG A 48 -11.28 33.92 0.04
CA ARG A 48 -11.70 33.18 1.25
C ARG A 48 -12.82 32.18 0.96
N LEU A 49 -13.84 32.57 0.17
CA LEU A 49 -14.91 31.66 -0.23
C LEU A 49 -14.38 30.44 -1.00
N ARG A 50 -13.42 30.63 -1.93
CA ARG A 50 -12.77 29.51 -2.63
C ARG A 50 -12.10 28.55 -1.66
N THR A 51 -11.35 29.06 -0.68
CA THR A 51 -10.72 28.24 0.36
C THR A 51 -11.77 27.47 1.17
N SER A 52 -12.88 28.10 1.57
CA SER A 52 -13.96 27.42 2.30
C SER A 52 -14.64 26.32 1.47
N PHE A 53 -14.84 26.55 0.16
CA PHE A 53 -15.38 25.54 -0.75
C PHE A 53 -14.41 24.36 -0.96
N GLU A 54 -13.11 24.62 -1.02
CA GLU A 54 -12.08 23.59 -1.15
C GLU A 54 -11.95 22.73 0.12
N SER A 55 -12.06 23.36 1.29
CA SER A 55 -12.15 22.65 2.57
C SER A 55 -13.40 21.76 2.63
N LEU A 56 -14.56 22.27 2.21
CA LEU A 56 -15.79 21.47 2.10
C LEU A 56 -15.65 20.31 1.09
N ARG A 57 -15.00 20.56 -0.06
CA ARG A 57 -14.70 19.53 -1.06
C ARG A 57 -13.86 18.41 -0.45
N THR A 58 -12.83 18.76 0.33
CA THR A 58 -11.95 17.80 1.00
C THR A 58 -12.72 16.98 2.04
N ALA A 59 -13.54 17.62 2.89
CA ALA A 59 -14.37 16.94 3.86
C ALA A 59 -15.35 15.95 3.19
N ALA A 60 -16.04 16.39 2.12
CA ALA A 60 -16.97 15.54 1.38
C ALA A 60 -16.25 14.40 0.62
N ALA A 61 -15.10 14.67 0.01
CA ALA A 61 -14.30 13.66 -0.69
C ALA A 61 -13.80 12.56 0.25
N SER A 62 -13.46 12.90 1.50
CA SER A 62 -13.05 11.91 2.51
C SER A 62 -14.15 10.87 2.76
N ILE A 63 -15.42 11.31 2.78
CA ILE A 63 -16.59 10.44 2.95
C ILE A 63 -16.87 9.64 1.68
N VAL A 64 -16.73 10.25 0.51
CA VAL A 64 -16.92 9.56 -0.78
C VAL A 64 -15.92 8.40 -0.95
N ASN A 65 -14.65 8.62 -0.60
CA ASN A 65 -13.58 7.66 -0.83
C ASN A 65 -13.45 6.63 0.30
N GLY A 66 -13.63 7.05 1.56
CA GLY A 66 -13.45 6.20 2.75
C GLY A 66 -14.75 5.74 3.42
N GLY A 67 -15.90 6.13 2.88
CA GLY A 67 -17.21 5.89 3.49
C GLY A 67 -17.46 6.67 4.78
N ILE A 68 -18.70 6.61 5.28
CA ILE A 68 -19.05 7.14 6.60
C ILE A 68 -18.71 6.13 7.70
N THR A 69 -18.84 4.83 7.42
CA THR A 69 -18.60 3.77 8.40
C THR A 69 -17.16 3.79 8.88
N LYS A 70 -16.98 3.91 10.20
CA LYS A 70 -15.69 3.79 10.86
C LYS A 70 -15.66 2.50 11.65
N PHE A 71 -14.50 1.84 11.69
CA PHE A 71 -14.27 0.64 12.49
C PHE A 71 -13.31 0.95 13.63
N SER A 72 -13.46 0.23 14.72
CA SER A 72 -12.54 0.22 15.84
C SER A 72 -12.18 -1.21 16.21
N SER A 73 -10.95 -1.40 16.68
CA SER A 73 -10.50 -2.68 17.20
C SER A 73 -10.48 -2.67 18.73
N THR A 74 -10.98 -3.73 19.34
CA THR A 74 -10.78 -4.05 20.76
C THR A 74 -9.89 -5.28 20.86
N VAL A 75 -8.82 -5.22 21.65
CA VAL A 75 -7.89 -6.32 21.87
C VAL A 75 -8.01 -6.78 23.32
N SER A 76 -8.22 -8.08 23.56
CA SER A 76 -8.42 -8.61 24.92
C SER A 76 -7.17 -8.52 25.81
N ASN A 77 -5.97 -8.47 25.20
CA ASN A 77 -4.70 -8.29 25.90
C ASN A 77 -3.77 -7.35 25.10
N THR A 78 -3.81 -6.07 25.44
CA THR A 78 -3.01 -5.02 24.78
C THR A 78 -1.52 -5.04 25.15
N ALA A 79 -1.13 -5.77 26.20
CA ALA A 79 0.28 -5.98 26.54
C ALA A 79 0.93 -7.03 25.63
N ALA A 80 0.15 -7.99 25.12
CA ALA A 80 0.62 -9.04 24.22
C ALA A 80 0.54 -8.64 22.75
N VAL A 81 -0.51 -7.91 22.34
CA VAL A 81 -0.75 -7.58 20.93
C VAL A 81 -1.33 -6.19 20.77
N SER A 82 -0.96 -5.51 19.69
CA SER A 82 -1.69 -4.35 19.17
C SER A 82 -2.27 -4.65 17.79
N ALA A 83 -3.40 -4.01 17.46
CA ALA A 83 -4.06 -4.12 16.17
C ALA A 83 -4.18 -2.74 15.54
N THR A 84 -3.93 -2.66 14.24
CA THR A 84 -4.10 -1.45 13.43
C THR A 84 -5.02 -1.75 12.27
N LEU A 85 -5.90 -0.80 11.95
CA LEU A 85 -6.93 -0.94 10.93
C LEU A 85 -6.62 -0.03 9.74
N SER A 86 -6.76 -0.57 8.55
CA SER A 86 -6.77 0.20 7.31
C SER A 86 -8.21 0.63 6.94
N PRO A 87 -8.39 1.54 5.97
CA PRO A 87 -9.72 1.93 5.50
C PRO A 87 -10.56 0.79 4.88
N SER A 88 -9.93 -0.32 4.49
CA SER A 88 -10.62 -1.51 3.96
C SER A 88 -10.91 -2.56 5.04
N ALA A 89 -10.67 -2.25 6.32
CA ALA A 89 -11.00 -3.14 7.41
C ALA A 89 -12.51 -3.44 7.43
N ALA A 90 -12.85 -4.71 7.68
CA ALA A 90 -14.22 -5.17 7.82
C ALA A 90 -14.48 -5.66 9.25
N ALA A 91 -15.75 -5.69 9.65
CA ALA A 91 -16.14 -6.28 10.94
C ALA A 91 -15.75 -7.77 11.00
N GLY A 92 -15.25 -8.20 12.15
CA GLY A 92 -14.77 -9.56 12.33
C GLY A 92 -14.13 -9.78 13.70
N SER A 93 -13.89 -11.04 14.03
CA SER A 93 -13.19 -11.43 15.26
C SER A 93 -12.14 -12.48 14.94
N LEU A 94 -10.97 -12.35 15.54
CA LEU A 94 -9.89 -13.33 15.45
C LEU A 94 -9.36 -13.63 16.84
N SER A 95 -9.29 -14.91 17.19
CA SER A 95 -8.72 -15.38 18.46
C SER A 95 -7.52 -16.29 18.19
N PHE A 96 -6.40 -16.00 18.85
CA PHE A 96 -5.12 -16.67 18.62
C PHE A 96 -4.21 -16.61 19.84
N ALA A 97 -3.30 -17.57 19.98
CA ALA A 97 -2.19 -17.51 20.93
C ALA A 97 -0.96 -16.89 20.27
N VAL A 98 -0.11 -16.20 21.05
CA VAL A 98 1.20 -15.74 20.58
C VAL A 98 2.24 -16.73 21.12
N ASP A 99 2.68 -17.63 20.25
CA ASP A 99 3.56 -18.74 20.65
C ASP A 99 5.00 -18.28 20.88
N ARG A 100 5.48 -17.36 20.05
CA ARG A 100 6.85 -16.84 20.09
C ARG A 100 7.00 -15.55 19.29
N LEU A 101 7.95 -14.72 19.70
CA LEU A 101 8.34 -13.51 18.98
C LEU A 101 9.49 -13.75 18.01
N ALA A 102 9.58 -12.91 16.98
CA ALA A 102 10.70 -12.91 16.06
C ALA A 102 11.97 -12.42 16.76
N ARG A 103 13.07 -13.15 16.59
CA ARG A 103 14.37 -12.84 17.18
C ARG A 103 15.43 -12.70 16.10
N ALA A 104 16.35 -11.77 16.31
CA ALA A 104 17.51 -11.56 15.44
C ALA A 104 18.62 -12.57 15.74
N HIS A 105 19.34 -12.97 14.68
CA HIS A 105 20.52 -13.82 14.81
C HIS A 105 21.69 -13.03 15.43
N GLY A 106 22.45 -13.69 16.30
CA GLY A 106 23.69 -13.17 16.86
C GLY A 106 24.72 -14.27 17.00
N MET A 107 25.98 -13.94 16.74
CA MET A 107 27.11 -14.83 16.85
C MET A 107 28.37 -14.09 17.29
N ARG A 108 29.34 -14.82 17.85
CA ARG A 108 30.64 -14.28 18.25
C ARG A 108 31.77 -15.26 17.99
N THR A 109 33.02 -14.81 17.98
CA THR A 109 34.17 -15.74 17.99
C THR A 109 34.25 -16.50 19.32
N ALA A 110 34.74 -17.75 19.28
CA ALA A 110 34.82 -18.60 20.46
C ALA A 110 35.88 -18.13 21.45
N SER A 111 37.05 -17.74 20.94
CA SER A 111 38.20 -17.23 21.70
C SER A 111 38.41 -15.72 21.53
N THR A 112 39.26 -15.15 22.38
CA THR A 112 39.64 -13.73 22.41
C THR A 112 41.02 -13.48 21.81
N VAL A 113 41.29 -12.22 21.46
CA VAL A 113 42.60 -11.68 21.06
C VAL A 113 43.01 -10.50 21.92
N SER A 114 44.31 -10.18 21.92
CA SER A 114 44.91 -9.14 22.76
C SER A 114 44.47 -7.71 22.43
N SER A 115 44.15 -7.43 21.16
CA SER A 115 43.78 -6.09 20.69
C SER A 115 42.91 -6.14 19.44
N THR A 116 42.34 -5.00 19.04
CA THR A 116 41.61 -4.86 17.77
C THR A 116 42.52 -4.95 16.53
N SER A 117 43.83 -4.74 16.69
CA SER A 117 44.82 -4.87 15.62
C SER A 117 45.38 -6.29 15.47
N SER A 118 45.01 -7.22 16.35
CA SER A 118 45.46 -8.61 16.27
C SER A 118 44.87 -9.29 15.04
N VAL A 119 45.70 -10.02 14.28
CA VAL A 119 45.27 -10.79 13.10
C VAL A 119 44.38 -11.96 13.53
N VAL A 120 43.19 -12.06 12.94
CA VAL A 120 42.15 -13.05 13.34
C VAL A 120 41.80 -14.06 12.27
N THR A 121 42.31 -13.90 11.05
CA THR A 121 42.05 -14.78 9.91
C THR A 121 43.23 -14.82 8.95
N THR A 122 43.37 -15.90 8.21
CA THR A 122 44.30 -16.00 7.07
C THR A 122 43.63 -15.67 5.73
N ALA A 123 42.29 -15.73 5.66
CA ALA A 123 41.53 -15.48 4.44
C ALA A 123 41.65 -14.00 4.01
N SER A 124 41.93 -13.76 2.72
CA SER A 124 41.99 -12.42 2.13
C SER A 124 40.60 -11.80 1.88
N SER A 125 39.59 -12.66 1.79
CA SER A 125 38.19 -12.28 1.59
C SER A 125 37.29 -13.19 2.40
N LEU A 126 36.13 -12.68 2.79
CA LEU A 126 35.09 -13.44 3.47
C LEU A 126 33.74 -13.21 2.78
N ALA A 127 32.85 -14.20 2.84
CA ALA A 127 31.49 -14.08 2.37
C ALA A 127 30.52 -13.86 3.54
N VAL A 128 29.65 -12.87 3.42
CA VAL A 128 28.55 -12.60 4.36
C VAL A 128 27.23 -12.53 3.62
N SER A 129 26.21 -13.14 4.20
CA SER A 129 24.84 -13.04 3.72
C SER A 129 23.87 -13.03 4.90
N THR A 130 22.70 -12.46 4.72
CA THR A 130 21.53 -12.71 5.60
C THR A 130 20.36 -13.33 4.82
N THR A 131 20.44 -13.39 3.49
CA THR A 131 19.29 -13.66 2.62
C THR A 131 19.41 -14.95 1.82
N THR A 132 20.55 -15.65 1.89
CA THR A 132 20.73 -16.96 1.23
C THR A 132 20.16 -18.10 2.07
N THR A 133 20.06 -17.93 3.38
CA THR A 133 19.54 -18.94 4.32
C THR A 133 18.10 -19.33 4.04
N LYS A 134 17.25 -18.38 3.62
CA LYS A 134 15.88 -18.66 3.14
C LYS A 134 15.82 -19.55 1.90
N LEU A 135 16.91 -19.64 1.14
CA LEU A 135 17.03 -20.49 -0.04
C LEU A 135 17.51 -21.91 0.32
N GLY A 136 17.76 -22.19 1.60
CA GLY A 136 18.43 -23.43 2.03
C GLY A 136 19.95 -23.37 1.98
N LEU A 137 20.52 -22.19 1.72
CA LEU A 137 21.95 -21.96 1.55
C LEU A 137 22.51 -21.21 2.76
N GLY A 138 23.29 -21.91 3.57
CA GLY A 138 23.96 -21.40 4.75
C GLY A 138 25.17 -20.51 4.44
N ALA A 139 26.21 -20.64 5.27
CA ALA A 139 27.43 -19.88 5.11
C ALA A 139 28.19 -20.30 3.86
N ALA A 140 28.92 -19.35 3.26
CA ALA A 140 29.71 -19.60 2.06
C ALA A 140 31.21 -19.47 2.32
N THR A 141 32.00 -20.37 1.74
CA THR A 141 33.45 -20.23 1.61
C THR A 141 33.81 -19.63 0.26
N VAL A 142 34.76 -18.70 0.26
CA VAL A 142 35.24 -18.00 -0.95
C VAL A 142 36.36 -18.81 -1.59
N GLY A 143 36.12 -19.38 -2.77
CA GLY A 143 37.13 -20.08 -3.54
C GLY A 143 38.12 -19.16 -4.24
N ALA A 144 39.22 -19.72 -4.73
CA ALA A 144 40.21 -18.99 -5.53
C ALA A 144 39.55 -18.37 -6.79
N GLY A 145 40.01 -17.17 -7.18
CA GLY A 145 39.51 -16.46 -8.36
C GLY A 145 38.21 -15.68 -8.16
N VAL A 146 37.52 -15.83 -7.03
CA VAL A 146 36.32 -15.03 -6.72
C VAL A 146 36.72 -13.60 -6.36
N THR A 147 36.19 -12.63 -7.10
CA THR A 147 36.42 -11.21 -6.86
C THR A 147 35.52 -10.66 -5.74
N ASN A 148 35.95 -9.59 -5.07
CA ASN A 148 35.11 -8.89 -4.10
C ASN A 148 33.92 -8.22 -4.80
N GLY A 149 32.76 -8.26 -4.17
CA GLY A 149 31.52 -7.72 -4.71
C GLY A 149 30.28 -8.45 -4.18
N THR A 150 29.11 -7.99 -4.59
CA THR A 150 27.83 -8.61 -4.24
C THR A 150 27.36 -9.51 -5.36
N TYR A 151 27.03 -10.76 -5.01
CA TYR A 151 26.53 -11.76 -5.93
C TYR A 151 25.07 -12.09 -5.63
N THR A 152 24.22 -12.08 -6.66
CA THR A 152 22.84 -12.56 -6.57
C THR A 152 22.80 -14.06 -6.80
N VAL A 153 22.41 -14.81 -5.77
CA VAL A 153 22.19 -16.25 -5.82
C VAL A 153 20.71 -16.50 -6.10
N THR A 154 20.40 -17.34 -7.08
CA THR A 154 19.03 -17.69 -7.45
C THR A 154 18.88 -19.21 -7.43
N VAL A 155 17.95 -19.71 -6.62
CA VAL A 155 17.46 -21.08 -6.69
C VAL A 155 16.28 -21.08 -7.65
N ALA A 156 16.49 -21.64 -8.84
CA ALA A 156 15.47 -21.73 -9.89
C ALA A 156 14.52 -22.91 -9.67
N GLN A 157 15.01 -23.98 -9.03
CA GLN A 157 14.24 -25.16 -8.68
C GLN A 157 14.57 -25.60 -7.26
N ALA A 158 13.54 -25.75 -6.43
CA ALA A 158 13.66 -26.31 -5.09
C ALA A 158 13.90 -27.82 -5.15
N THR A 159 14.67 -28.33 -4.19
CA THR A 159 14.81 -29.77 -3.97
C THR A 159 13.56 -30.30 -3.26
N VAL A 160 13.29 -31.60 -3.43
CA VAL A 160 12.21 -32.32 -2.72
C VAL A 160 12.73 -33.68 -2.30
N GLY A 161 12.36 -34.14 -1.10
CA GLY A 161 12.65 -35.49 -0.61
C GLY A 161 11.79 -36.55 -1.29
N ALA A 162 12.34 -37.75 -1.46
CA ALA A 162 11.59 -38.90 -1.95
C ALA A 162 10.41 -39.18 -1.00
N THR A 163 9.22 -39.31 -1.57
CA THR A 163 7.97 -39.37 -0.80
C THR A 163 7.15 -40.59 -1.18
N LYS A 164 6.88 -41.47 -0.19
CA LYS A 164 5.88 -42.54 -0.30
C LYS A 164 4.64 -42.15 0.49
N THR A 165 3.50 -42.08 -0.19
CA THR A 165 2.20 -41.83 0.45
C THR A 165 1.36 -43.10 0.47
N GLY A 166 0.65 -43.32 1.58
CA GLY A 166 -0.31 -44.40 1.73
C GLY A 166 -1.50 -44.24 0.79
N THR A 167 -2.10 -45.37 0.43
CA THR A 167 -3.25 -45.44 -0.47
C THR A 167 -4.58 -45.18 0.24
N SER A 168 -4.61 -45.22 1.57
CA SER A 168 -5.81 -45.06 2.38
C SER A 168 -5.57 -44.29 3.67
N THR A 169 -6.62 -43.63 4.18
CA THR A 169 -6.61 -42.93 5.47
C THR A 169 -6.36 -43.93 6.60
N LEU A 170 -5.49 -43.61 7.55
CA LEU A 170 -5.29 -44.47 8.72
C LEU A 170 -6.56 -44.55 9.55
N ALA A 171 -6.85 -45.74 10.07
CA ALA A 171 -7.99 -45.93 10.97
C ALA A 171 -7.82 -45.09 12.25
N GLY A 172 -8.93 -44.60 12.81
CA GLY A 172 -8.91 -43.81 14.05
C GLY A 172 -8.34 -44.56 15.26
N SER A 173 -8.32 -45.90 15.19
CA SER A 173 -7.65 -46.78 16.14
C SER A 173 -7.10 -48.00 15.39
N THR A 174 -5.83 -48.36 15.65
CA THR A 174 -5.15 -49.53 15.07
C THR A 174 -4.45 -50.32 16.16
N THR A 175 -4.74 -51.62 16.27
CA THR A 175 -4.06 -52.53 17.21
C THR A 175 -2.92 -53.26 16.49
N ILE A 176 -1.71 -53.10 17.01
CA ILE A 176 -0.49 -53.82 16.59
C ILE A 176 -0.29 -55.02 17.51
N THR A 177 -0.16 -56.20 16.91
CA THR A 177 0.12 -57.48 17.57
C THR A 177 1.45 -58.03 17.07
N ALA A 178 2.31 -58.39 18.02
CA ALA A 178 3.65 -58.89 17.73
C ALA A 178 3.61 -60.12 16.79
N GLY A 179 4.42 -60.09 15.75
CA GLY A 179 4.52 -61.12 14.71
C GLY A 179 3.36 -61.19 13.72
N VAL A 180 2.31 -60.37 13.87
CA VAL A 180 1.10 -60.42 13.03
C VAL A 180 1.01 -59.25 12.07
N ASN A 181 1.14 -58.02 12.58
CA ASN A 181 1.00 -56.78 11.79
C ASN A 181 1.94 -55.67 12.28
N ASP A 182 3.14 -56.06 12.70
CA ASP A 182 4.10 -55.22 13.40
C ASP A 182 5.35 -54.87 12.57
N THR A 183 5.61 -55.49 11.42
CA THR A 183 6.84 -55.24 10.65
C THR A 183 6.61 -54.42 9.38
N LEU A 184 7.48 -53.44 9.11
CA LEU A 184 7.55 -52.70 7.85
C LEU A 184 8.98 -52.74 7.31
N ASN A 185 9.17 -53.32 6.12
CA ASN A 185 10.46 -53.37 5.45
C ASN A 185 10.57 -52.21 4.47
N VAL A 186 11.61 -51.40 4.63
CA VAL A 186 11.89 -50.24 3.77
C VAL A 186 13.36 -50.17 3.41
N THR A 187 13.66 -49.56 2.27
CA THR A 187 14.99 -49.11 1.91
C THR A 187 14.97 -47.58 1.91
N ILE A 188 15.82 -46.95 2.71
CA ILE A 188 15.93 -45.49 2.81
C ILE A 188 17.37 -45.11 2.44
N ASP A 189 17.53 -44.28 1.42
CA ASP A 189 18.83 -43.87 0.87
C ASP A 189 19.74 -45.07 0.57
N GLY A 190 19.15 -46.11 -0.03
CA GLY A 190 19.83 -47.38 -0.35
C GLY A 190 20.06 -48.33 0.82
N ALA A 191 19.80 -47.93 2.07
CA ALA A 191 19.95 -48.79 3.25
C ALA A 191 18.66 -49.54 3.59
N ALA A 192 18.70 -50.87 3.52
CA ALA A 192 17.58 -51.74 3.88
C ALA A 192 17.35 -51.78 5.40
N ARG A 193 16.08 -51.73 5.82
CA ARG A 193 15.65 -51.66 7.22
C ARG A 193 14.38 -52.46 7.43
N SER A 194 14.31 -53.14 8.57
CA SER A 194 13.10 -53.77 9.08
C SER A 194 12.65 -53.01 10.33
N LEU A 195 11.53 -52.30 10.22
CA LEU A 195 10.96 -51.49 11.29
C LEU A 195 9.92 -52.32 12.03
N THR A 196 10.14 -52.62 13.31
CA THR A 196 9.20 -53.41 14.12
C THR A 196 8.46 -52.50 15.10
N LEU A 197 7.16 -52.30 14.86
CA LEU A 197 6.27 -51.53 15.70
C LEU A 197 6.00 -52.28 17.02
N PRO A 198 6.10 -51.61 18.18
CA PRO A 198 5.72 -52.25 19.44
C PRO A 198 4.24 -52.67 19.46
N PRO A 199 3.89 -53.77 20.13
CA PRO A 199 2.50 -54.17 20.29
C PRO A 199 1.72 -53.17 21.16
N GLY A 200 0.49 -52.86 20.77
CA GLY A 200 -0.35 -51.89 21.45
C GLY A 200 -1.49 -51.38 20.58
N THR A 201 -2.36 -50.54 21.14
CA THR A 201 -3.44 -49.86 20.39
C THR A 201 -3.11 -48.39 20.25
N TYR A 202 -3.12 -47.91 19.00
CA TYR A 202 -2.64 -46.59 18.62
C TYR A 202 -3.74 -45.80 17.91
N SER A 203 -3.87 -44.52 18.21
CA SER A 203 -4.49 -43.58 17.26
C SER A 203 -3.60 -43.38 16.04
N SER A 204 -4.13 -42.83 14.95
CA SER A 204 -3.36 -42.56 13.73
C SER A 204 -2.08 -41.72 13.98
N THR A 205 -2.16 -40.72 14.86
CA THR A 205 -1.01 -39.89 15.27
C THR A 205 -0.01 -40.67 16.12
N GLN A 206 -0.49 -41.48 17.06
CA GLN A 206 0.39 -42.31 17.91
C GLN A 206 1.09 -43.40 17.08
N LEU A 207 0.41 -43.99 16.10
CA LEU A 207 0.97 -45.00 15.20
C LEU A 207 2.06 -44.41 14.32
N THR A 208 1.81 -43.21 13.77
CA THR A 208 2.80 -42.47 12.98
C THR A 208 4.04 -42.12 13.82
N SER A 209 3.84 -41.76 15.09
CA SER A 209 4.92 -41.48 16.05
C SER A 209 5.72 -42.74 16.40
N ALA A 210 5.03 -43.88 16.61
CA ALA A 210 5.68 -45.17 16.84
C ALA A 210 6.54 -45.58 15.64
N LEU A 211 6.05 -45.37 14.42
CA LEU A 211 6.81 -45.61 13.20
C LEU A 211 8.01 -44.67 13.07
N GLN A 212 7.84 -43.38 13.34
CA GLN A 212 8.94 -42.41 13.35
C GLN A 212 10.05 -42.84 14.32
N ASN A 213 9.70 -43.31 15.51
CA ASN A 213 10.67 -43.79 16.50
C ASN A 213 11.47 -44.99 15.96
N GLN A 214 10.82 -45.93 15.26
CA GLN A 214 11.51 -47.05 14.63
C GLN A 214 12.44 -46.62 13.49
N ILE A 215 12.02 -45.64 12.68
CA ILE A 215 12.89 -45.06 11.63
C ILE A 215 14.13 -44.45 12.27
N THR A 216 13.98 -43.67 13.35
CA THR A 216 15.10 -43.06 14.07
C THR A 216 16.02 -44.12 14.68
N ALA A 217 15.46 -45.13 15.35
CA ALA A 217 16.21 -46.21 16.00
C ALA A 217 17.03 -47.06 15.01
N THR A 218 16.58 -47.15 13.75
CA THR A 218 17.25 -47.91 12.67
C THR A 218 18.11 -47.03 11.75
N GLY A 219 18.50 -45.83 12.20
CA GLY A 219 19.44 -44.96 11.48
C GLY A 219 18.85 -43.73 10.80
N GLY A 220 17.58 -43.37 11.05
CA GLY A 220 16.98 -42.08 10.62
C GLY A 220 16.74 -41.96 9.11
N GLY A 221 17.05 -40.83 8.48
CA GLY A 221 16.99 -40.70 7.02
C GLY A 221 15.61 -40.48 6.40
N ALA A 222 14.52 -40.75 7.11
CA ALA A 222 13.17 -40.40 6.68
C ALA A 222 12.29 -39.95 7.86
N THR A 223 11.20 -39.28 7.52
CA THR A 223 10.15 -38.85 8.45
C THR A 223 8.83 -39.54 8.13
N ALA A 224 8.12 -39.97 9.16
CA ALA A 224 6.75 -40.47 9.06
C ALA A 224 5.78 -39.37 9.52
N SER A 225 4.80 -39.04 8.68
CA SER A 225 3.79 -38.02 8.97
C SER A 225 2.42 -38.40 8.39
N LEU A 226 1.36 -37.69 8.77
CA LEU A 226 0.07 -37.80 8.11
C LEU A 226 -0.11 -36.64 7.12
N ASP A 227 -0.75 -36.88 5.99
CA ASP A 227 -1.21 -35.81 5.09
C ASP A 227 -2.55 -35.20 5.55
N GLY A 228 -3.05 -34.18 4.83
CA GLY A 228 -4.31 -33.50 5.15
C GLY A 228 -5.56 -34.38 5.06
N SER A 229 -5.44 -35.57 4.48
CA SER A 229 -6.51 -36.57 4.43
C SER A 229 -6.33 -37.69 5.48
N GLY A 230 -5.25 -37.66 6.27
CA GLY A 230 -4.95 -38.68 7.27
C GLY A 230 -4.26 -39.93 6.71
N ARG A 231 -3.69 -39.87 5.49
CA ARG A 231 -2.85 -40.96 4.93
C ARG A 231 -1.43 -40.86 5.46
N LEU A 232 -0.78 -41.99 5.70
CA LEU A 232 0.62 -42.03 6.11
C LEU A 232 1.53 -41.55 4.97
N ARG A 233 2.55 -40.76 5.29
CA ARG A 233 3.56 -40.27 4.36
C ARG A 233 4.95 -40.47 4.92
N LEU A 234 5.80 -41.18 4.18
CA LEU A 234 7.22 -41.34 4.43
C LEU A 234 7.99 -40.39 3.51
N VAL A 235 8.78 -39.47 4.08
CA VAL A 235 9.58 -38.49 3.30
C VAL A 235 11.02 -38.56 3.74
N THR A 236 11.97 -38.70 2.81
CA THR A 236 13.40 -38.66 3.14
C THR A 236 13.79 -37.32 3.77
N THR A 237 14.68 -37.35 4.76
CA THR A 237 15.22 -36.12 5.40
C THR A 237 16.24 -35.40 4.52
N HIS A 238 16.76 -36.11 3.53
CA HIS A 238 17.57 -35.57 2.45
C HIS A 238 16.68 -35.30 1.23
N GLU A 239 16.95 -34.23 0.48
CA GLU A 239 16.20 -33.84 -0.72
C GLU A 239 17.06 -33.99 -1.99
N GLY A 240 16.44 -34.17 -3.16
CA GLY A 240 17.15 -34.43 -4.42
C GLY A 240 16.99 -35.87 -4.91
N SER A 241 17.36 -36.15 -6.16
CA SER A 241 17.27 -37.49 -6.78
C SER A 241 18.15 -38.54 -6.10
N ALA A 242 19.20 -38.13 -5.38
CA ALA A 242 20.00 -39.03 -4.56
C ALA A 242 19.24 -39.53 -3.32
N ALA A 243 18.22 -38.80 -2.86
CA ALA A 243 17.36 -39.26 -1.79
C ALA A 243 16.40 -40.32 -2.32
N THR A 244 16.32 -41.47 -1.64
CA THR A 244 15.47 -42.58 -2.10
C THR A 244 14.67 -43.21 -0.97
N VAL A 245 13.43 -43.60 -1.25
CA VAL A 245 12.61 -44.42 -0.36
C VAL A 245 11.92 -45.53 -1.13
N GLN A 246 11.93 -46.74 -0.58
CA GLN A 246 11.25 -47.89 -1.15
C GLN A 246 10.60 -48.72 -0.04
N VAL A 247 9.32 -49.00 -0.15
CA VAL A 247 8.66 -50.01 0.70
C VAL A 247 8.85 -51.38 0.05
N THR A 248 9.57 -52.26 0.73
CA THR A 248 9.96 -53.58 0.18
C THR A 248 9.10 -54.72 0.70
N GLY A 249 8.36 -54.53 1.80
CA GLY A 249 7.49 -55.56 2.36
C GLY A 249 7.09 -55.30 3.81
N GLY A 250 6.69 -56.35 4.51
CA GLY A 250 6.36 -56.32 5.94
C GLY A 250 4.89 -56.65 6.22
N THR A 251 4.62 -57.07 7.46
CA THR A 251 3.29 -57.48 7.91
C THR A 251 2.36 -56.30 8.27
N ALA A 252 2.91 -55.11 8.52
CA ALA A 252 2.16 -53.92 8.93
C ALA A 252 1.55 -53.11 7.76
N LEU A 253 1.82 -53.48 6.50
CA LEU A 253 1.47 -52.68 5.31
C LEU A 253 0.00 -52.26 5.26
N ALA A 254 -0.93 -53.20 5.45
CA ALA A 254 -2.36 -52.91 5.40
C ALA A 254 -2.81 -51.94 6.51
N GLY A 255 -2.30 -52.11 7.74
CA GLY A 255 -2.59 -51.23 8.87
C GLY A 255 -2.00 -49.83 8.73
N LEU A 256 -0.92 -49.71 7.95
CA LEU A 256 -0.27 -48.43 7.61
C LEU A 256 -0.81 -47.81 6.31
N GLY A 257 -1.74 -48.48 5.62
CA GLY A 257 -2.26 -48.04 4.34
C GLY A 257 -1.19 -47.98 3.24
N LEU A 258 -0.15 -48.82 3.31
CA LEU A 258 0.98 -48.85 2.37
C LEU A 258 0.94 -50.08 1.46
N THR A 259 1.64 -49.98 0.33
CA THR A 259 1.90 -51.07 -0.62
C THR A 259 3.38 -51.15 -0.95
N THR A 260 3.85 -52.32 -1.37
CA THR A 260 5.23 -52.50 -1.83
C THR A 260 5.51 -51.76 -3.14
N ASP A 261 6.72 -51.24 -3.26
CA ASP A 261 7.22 -50.51 -4.42
C ASP A 261 8.07 -51.41 -5.32
N ALA A 262 7.80 -51.38 -6.63
CA ALA A 262 8.59 -52.12 -7.62
C ALA A 262 10.02 -51.56 -7.76
N THR A 263 10.17 -50.24 -7.63
CA THR A 263 11.44 -49.52 -7.68
C THR A 263 11.48 -48.44 -6.60
N ALA A 264 12.69 -48.03 -6.20
CA ALA A 264 12.84 -46.92 -5.27
C ALA A 264 12.23 -45.63 -5.84
N ILE A 265 11.50 -44.91 -5.00
CA ILE A 265 11.01 -43.56 -5.28
C ILE A 265 12.18 -42.61 -5.03
N THR A 266 12.45 -41.71 -5.97
CA THR A 266 13.52 -40.70 -5.88
C THR A 266 12.95 -39.33 -5.56
N GLY A 267 13.74 -38.48 -4.91
CA GLY A 267 13.41 -37.05 -4.76
C GLY A 267 13.61 -36.25 -6.04
N THR A 268 13.38 -34.94 -5.96
CA THR A 268 13.52 -34.01 -7.08
C THR A 268 14.73 -33.11 -6.88
N ASP A 269 15.58 -33.02 -7.90
CA ASP A 269 16.77 -32.17 -7.91
C ASP A 269 16.46 -30.68 -7.81
N GLY A 270 17.41 -29.93 -7.24
CA GLY A 270 17.40 -28.48 -7.23
C GLY A 270 18.29 -27.89 -8.32
N SER A 271 18.09 -26.61 -8.60
CA SER A 271 18.88 -25.85 -9.56
C SER A 271 19.20 -24.49 -8.97
N VAL A 272 20.49 -24.14 -8.91
CA VAL A 272 20.98 -22.90 -8.30
C VAL A 272 22.05 -22.25 -9.16
N ARG A 273 22.03 -20.91 -9.27
CA ARG A 273 23.00 -20.14 -10.05
C ARG A 273 23.36 -18.81 -9.39
N ILE A 274 24.49 -18.24 -9.80
CA ILE A 274 24.87 -16.86 -9.49
C ILE A 274 24.77 -16.00 -10.75
N GLY A 275 23.97 -14.94 -10.70
CA GLY A 275 23.75 -14.03 -11.83
C GLY A 275 23.24 -14.76 -13.08
N SER A 276 23.89 -14.52 -14.21
CA SER A 276 23.62 -15.14 -15.52
C SER A 276 24.49 -16.38 -15.80
N ASN A 277 25.26 -16.86 -14.84
CA ASN A 277 26.08 -18.05 -15.02
C ASN A 277 25.20 -19.32 -15.15
N PRO A 278 25.74 -20.39 -15.79
CA PRO A 278 25.08 -21.69 -15.84
C PRO A 278 24.65 -22.19 -14.47
N ALA A 279 23.50 -22.87 -14.40
CA ALA A 279 23.00 -23.40 -13.14
C ALA A 279 23.73 -24.68 -12.73
N THR A 280 23.99 -24.80 -11.43
CA THR A 280 24.43 -26.02 -10.78
C THR A 280 23.21 -26.84 -10.39
N THR A 281 23.13 -28.09 -10.89
CA THR A 281 22.14 -29.06 -10.42
C THR A 281 22.57 -29.62 -9.06
N VAL A 282 21.63 -29.65 -8.11
CA VAL A 282 21.84 -30.19 -6.76
C VAL A 282 21.02 -31.45 -6.64
N THR A 283 21.71 -32.59 -6.78
CA THR A 283 21.12 -33.93 -6.69
C THR A 283 20.97 -34.43 -5.26
N SER A 284 21.66 -33.76 -4.33
CA SER A 284 21.80 -34.16 -2.95
C SER A 284 21.82 -32.92 -2.06
N ALA A 285 20.70 -32.60 -1.40
CA ALA A 285 20.55 -31.49 -0.48
C ALA A 285 20.12 -31.96 0.91
N GLY A 286 21.08 -32.02 1.83
CA GLY A 286 20.87 -32.40 3.22
C GLY A 286 21.60 -31.46 4.14
N ALA A 287 21.15 -31.37 5.38
CA ALA A 287 21.86 -30.61 6.40
C ALA A 287 23.32 -31.11 6.52
N GLY A 288 24.28 -30.19 6.43
CA GLY A 288 25.71 -30.51 6.46
C GLY A 288 26.33 -30.86 5.10
N GLY A 289 25.54 -30.93 4.03
CA GLY A 289 26.05 -30.97 2.66
C GLY A 289 26.60 -29.61 2.21
N THR A 290 27.31 -29.59 1.08
CA THR A 290 27.77 -28.34 0.47
C THR A 290 27.44 -28.28 -1.03
N VAL A 291 27.29 -27.07 -1.56
CA VAL A 291 27.09 -26.84 -2.99
C VAL A 291 28.04 -25.75 -3.49
N GLY A 292 28.84 -26.09 -4.51
CA GLY A 292 29.69 -25.15 -5.24
C GLY A 292 28.90 -24.47 -6.35
N ILE A 293 28.90 -23.13 -6.35
CA ILE A 293 28.23 -22.32 -7.38
C ILE A 293 29.27 -21.41 -8.04
N SER A 294 29.36 -21.51 -9.37
CA SER A 294 30.31 -20.71 -10.15
C SER A 294 29.90 -19.24 -10.19
N THR A 295 30.88 -18.35 -9.97
CA THR A 295 30.77 -16.91 -10.21
C THR A 295 31.21 -16.52 -11.62
N GLY A 296 31.70 -17.47 -12.42
CA GLY A 296 32.33 -17.27 -13.73
C GLY A 296 33.86 -17.23 -13.64
N ALA A 297 34.41 -16.59 -12.61
CA ALA A 297 35.86 -16.50 -12.37
C ALA A 297 36.37 -17.45 -11.25
N GLY A 298 35.47 -17.89 -10.38
CA GLY A 298 35.76 -18.80 -9.27
C GLY A 298 34.50 -19.48 -8.77
N THR A 299 34.56 -20.11 -7.60
CA THR A 299 33.42 -20.83 -6.99
C THR A 299 33.16 -20.33 -5.57
N LEU A 300 31.89 -20.07 -5.26
CA LEU A 300 31.40 -19.93 -3.89
C LEU A 300 30.80 -21.26 -3.44
N THR A 301 31.28 -21.80 -2.33
CA THR A 301 30.79 -23.08 -1.79
C THR A 301 29.91 -22.80 -0.57
N PHE A 302 28.62 -23.12 -0.66
CA PHE A 302 27.64 -22.89 0.40
C PHE A 302 27.36 -24.16 1.18
N ASP A 303 27.16 -24.02 2.49
CA ASP A 303 26.54 -25.07 3.30
C ASP A 303 25.06 -25.23 2.94
N VAL A 304 24.54 -26.45 3.00
CA VAL A 304 23.12 -26.74 2.80
C VAL A 304 22.44 -26.98 4.15
N SER A 305 21.29 -26.33 4.38
CA SER A 305 20.60 -26.32 5.67
C SER A 305 19.35 -27.22 5.73
N GLY A 306 19.27 -28.24 4.88
CA GLY A 306 18.17 -29.22 4.87
C GLY A 306 17.34 -29.31 3.59
N GLY A 307 17.70 -28.56 2.53
CA GLY A 307 16.99 -28.53 1.26
C GLY A 307 16.97 -27.13 0.64
N LEU A 308 16.96 -27.03 -0.70
CA LEU A 308 16.86 -25.76 -1.41
C LEU A 308 15.41 -25.27 -1.52
N ARG A 309 15.22 -23.95 -1.45
CA ARG A 309 13.92 -23.28 -1.62
C ARG A 309 14.04 -22.23 -2.72
N ALA A 310 13.06 -22.20 -3.62
CA ALA A 310 13.07 -21.31 -4.77
C ALA A 310 13.07 -19.83 -4.35
N GLY A 311 13.79 -19.01 -5.11
CA GLY A 311 13.88 -17.57 -4.87
C GLY A 311 15.28 -17.02 -5.08
N SER A 312 15.48 -15.75 -4.72
CA SER A 312 16.75 -15.05 -4.85
C SER A 312 17.24 -14.43 -3.54
N GLY A 313 18.55 -14.43 -3.36
CA GLY A 313 19.27 -13.86 -2.22
C GLY A 313 20.59 -13.24 -2.68
N THR A 314 21.27 -12.55 -1.78
CA THR A 314 22.55 -11.89 -2.03
C THR A 314 23.60 -12.36 -1.04
N VAL A 315 24.82 -12.54 -1.54
CA VAL A 315 26.02 -12.76 -0.74
C VAL A 315 27.05 -11.68 -1.11
N ALA A 316 27.62 -11.03 -0.11
CA ALA A 316 28.70 -10.08 -0.31
C ALA A 316 30.04 -10.76 -0.01
N VAL A 317 30.95 -10.71 -0.97
CA VAL A 317 32.35 -11.09 -0.78
C VAL A 317 33.16 -9.82 -0.56
N VAL A 318 33.73 -9.68 0.64
CA VAL A 318 34.44 -8.47 1.07
C VAL A 318 35.88 -8.77 1.42
N SER A 319 36.78 -7.81 1.18
CA SER A 319 38.19 -7.91 1.61
C SER A 319 38.28 -7.85 3.13
N THR A 320 39.15 -8.67 3.71
CA THR A 320 39.47 -8.65 5.15
C THR A 320 40.54 -7.61 5.51
N GLY A 321 41.02 -6.80 4.54
CA GLY A 321 42.03 -5.77 4.76
C GLY A 321 43.35 -6.34 5.28
N ASP A 322 43.85 -5.78 6.39
CA ASP A 322 45.05 -6.27 7.09
C ASP A 322 44.78 -7.54 7.93
N ARG A 323 43.56 -8.09 7.87
CA ARG A 323 43.09 -9.28 8.59
C ARG A 323 43.02 -9.11 10.11
N SER A 324 43.13 -7.88 10.61
CA SER A 324 42.92 -7.58 12.01
C SER A 324 41.45 -7.73 12.41
N LEU A 325 41.18 -7.92 13.71
CA LEU A 325 39.82 -7.94 14.26
C LEU A 325 39.02 -6.69 13.84
N GLY A 326 39.65 -5.52 13.91
CA GLY A 326 39.06 -4.24 13.51
C GLY A 326 38.73 -4.18 12.03
N ALA A 327 39.65 -4.59 11.15
CA ALA A 327 39.42 -4.60 9.70
C ALA A 327 38.32 -5.58 9.29
N VAL A 328 38.25 -6.76 9.91
CA VAL A 328 37.16 -7.72 9.65
C VAL A 328 35.81 -7.16 10.07
N ALA A 329 35.71 -6.52 11.25
CA ALA A 329 34.48 -5.88 11.68
C ALA A 329 34.03 -4.77 10.71
N GLN A 330 34.98 -3.94 10.24
CA GLN A 330 34.71 -2.92 9.23
C GLN A 330 34.27 -3.53 7.89
N ALA A 331 34.90 -4.62 7.45
CA ALA A 331 34.54 -5.31 6.21
C ALA A 331 33.10 -5.86 6.24
N ILE A 332 32.70 -6.47 7.36
CA ILE A 332 31.32 -6.96 7.54
C ILE A 332 30.32 -5.81 7.53
N ASN A 333 30.62 -4.71 8.25
CA ASN A 333 29.76 -3.52 8.25
C ASN A 333 29.66 -2.86 6.87
N GLY A 334 30.78 -2.82 6.12
CA GLY A 334 30.85 -2.28 4.77
C GLY A 334 30.14 -3.15 3.71
N ALA A 335 29.89 -4.43 4.00
CA ALA A 335 29.16 -5.33 3.11
C ALA A 335 27.69 -4.90 2.92
N ASN A 336 27.11 -4.16 3.86
CA ASN A 336 25.72 -3.69 3.86
C ASN A 336 24.68 -4.79 3.60
N VAL A 337 24.93 -6.01 4.10
CA VAL A 337 24.06 -7.19 3.94
C VAL A 337 23.05 -7.37 5.08
N GLY A 338 22.76 -6.33 5.85
CA GLY A 338 21.85 -6.43 7.00
C GLY A 338 22.45 -7.08 8.24
N ALA A 339 23.78 -7.22 8.31
CA ALA A 339 24.51 -7.62 9.52
C ALA A 339 25.38 -6.45 10.02
N THR A 340 25.60 -6.39 11.34
CA THR A 340 26.51 -5.45 12.01
C THR A 340 27.56 -6.23 12.78
N ALA A 341 28.81 -5.81 12.69
CA ALA A 341 29.92 -6.40 13.42
C ALA A 341 30.59 -5.36 14.33
N SER A 342 31.04 -5.80 15.51
CA SER A 342 31.77 -4.99 16.46
C SER A 342 32.90 -5.77 17.12
N SER A 343 33.99 -5.07 17.45
CA SER A 343 35.04 -5.59 18.32
C SER A 343 34.65 -5.30 19.77
N VAL A 344 34.39 -6.33 20.55
CA VAL A 344 33.90 -6.19 21.94
C VAL A 344 35.00 -6.55 22.92
N ARG A 345 35.30 -5.63 23.84
CA ARG A 345 36.22 -5.86 24.95
C ARG A 345 35.50 -6.62 26.07
N VAL A 346 35.99 -7.80 26.41
CA VAL A 346 35.43 -8.64 27.51
C VAL A 346 36.32 -8.65 28.74
N GLY A 347 37.50 -8.03 28.65
CA GLY A 347 38.43 -7.83 29.76
C GLY A 347 39.70 -7.10 29.29
N ASP A 348 40.61 -6.81 30.21
CA ASP A 348 41.91 -6.27 29.84
C ASP A 348 42.65 -7.24 28.91
N GLY A 349 43.15 -6.73 27.78
CA GLY A 349 43.80 -7.55 26.76
C GLY A 349 42.92 -8.64 26.15
N ASN A 350 41.59 -8.54 26.22
CA ASN A 350 40.69 -9.57 25.70
C ASN A 350 39.56 -8.97 24.85
N TRP A 351 39.63 -9.21 23.55
CA TRP A 351 38.69 -8.74 22.54
C TRP A 351 38.14 -9.89 21.71
N LEU A 352 36.87 -9.82 21.32
CA LEU A 352 36.26 -10.78 20.40
C LEU A 352 35.48 -10.06 19.29
N LEU A 353 35.20 -10.78 18.20
CA LEU A 353 34.27 -10.31 17.17
C LEU A 353 32.86 -10.69 17.58
N GLN A 354 31.95 -9.72 17.61
CA GLN A 354 30.51 -9.96 17.75
C GLN A 354 29.81 -9.52 16.47
N VAL A 355 28.91 -10.35 15.96
CA VAL A 355 28.11 -10.09 14.75
C VAL A 355 26.63 -10.29 15.07
N ASN A 356 25.81 -9.30 14.76
CA ASN A 356 24.37 -9.32 14.97
C ASN A 356 23.64 -9.02 13.66
N SER A 357 22.47 -9.62 13.47
CA SER A 357 21.57 -9.22 12.40
C SER A 357 20.81 -7.94 12.74
N ARG A 358 20.54 -7.12 11.72
CA ARG A 358 19.63 -5.97 11.82
C ARG A 358 18.17 -6.36 11.65
N SER A 359 17.91 -7.61 11.25
CA SER A 359 16.58 -8.14 11.02
C SER A 359 16.31 -9.33 11.93
N THR A 360 15.07 -9.43 12.39
CA THR A 360 14.58 -10.60 13.09
C THR A 360 14.17 -11.70 12.10
N GLY A 361 13.80 -12.86 12.61
CA GLY A 361 13.32 -13.95 11.78
C GLY A 361 14.44 -14.80 11.21
N LEU A 362 14.07 -15.95 10.65
CA LEU A 362 14.96 -16.81 9.88
C LEU A 362 15.55 -16.07 8.68
N ASN A 363 14.81 -15.10 8.13
CA ASN A 363 15.27 -14.17 7.08
C ASN A 363 16.40 -13.23 7.54
N GLY A 364 16.59 -13.06 8.85
CA GLY A 364 17.69 -12.29 9.42
C GLY A 364 18.91 -13.15 9.74
N ARG A 365 18.91 -14.46 9.45
CA ARG A 365 20.02 -15.34 9.85
C ARG A 365 21.31 -14.99 9.10
N VAL A 366 22.29 -14.45 9.83
CA VAL A 366 23.65 -14.23 9.34
C VAL A 366 24.30 -15.55 8.93
N ALA A 367 24.65 -15.66 7.66
CA ALA A 367 25.45 -16.70 7.04
C ALA A 367 26.89 -16.17 6.89
N LEU A 368 27.75 -16.58 7.83
CA LEU A 368 29.17 -16.27 7.89
C LEU A 368 29.91 -17.56 8.27
N HIS A 369 30.87 -17.98 7.45
CA HIS A 369 31.48 -19.29 7.61
C HIS A 369 32.52 -19.26 8.74
N GLY A 370 32.31 -20.06 9.79
CA GLY A 370 33.14 -20.04 10.99
C GLY A 370 34.60 -20.45 10.77
N SER A 371 34.90 -21.20 9.70
CA SER A 371 36.28 -21.60 9.37
C SER A 371 37.20 -20.41 9.07
N VAL A 372 36.65 -19.25 8.67
CA VAL A 372 37.42 -18.01 8.50
C VAL A 372 38.10 -17.61 9.81
N PHE A 373 37.56 -18.04 10.96
CA PHE A 373 38.06 -17.78 12.30
C PHE A 373 38.54 -19.05 13.02
N ALA A 374 39.02 -20.06 12.28
CA ALA A 374 39.48 -21.32 12.89
C ALA A 374 40.54 -21.09 14.00
N GLY A 375 41.44 -20.11 13.82
CA GLY A 375 42.43 -19.71 14.83
C GLY A 375 41.84 -19.11 16.11
N LEU A 376 40.55 -18.75 16.11
CA LEU A 376 39.79 -18.28 17.27
C LEU A 376 38.75 -19.30 17.75
N GLY A 377 38.88 -20.57 17.36
CA GLY A 377 37.93 -21.62 17.69
C GLY A 377 36.60 -21.52 16.93
N GLY A 378 36.58 -20.78 15.80
CA GLY A 378 35.38 -20.57 15.00
C GLY A 378 34.38 -19.60 15.65
N THR A 379 33.09 -19.84 15.42
CA THR A 379 32.00 -18.96 15.86
C THR A 379 30.98 -19.69 16.71
N ILE A 380 30.49 -19.03 17.74
CA ILE A 380 29.44 -19.50 18.66
C ILE A 380 28.19 -18.65 18.43
N GLU A 381 27.03 -19.29 18.29
CA GLU A 381 25.73 -18.60 18.22
C GLU A 381 25.34 -18.09 19.61
N THR A 382 25.06 -16.78 19.71
CA THR A 382 24.62 -16.13 20.96
C THR A 382 23.11 -15.95 21.03
N SER A 383 22.44 -15.91 19.87
CA SER A 383 20.98 -15.89 19.75
C SER A 383 20.59 -16.46 18.40
N ALA A 384 19.76 -17.51 18.38
CA ALA A 384 19.23 -18.05 17.14
C ALA A 384 18.25 -17.07 16.48
N ALA A 385 18.31 -16.98 15.15
CA ALA A 385 17.26 -16.35 14.38
C ALA A 385 15.98 -17.19 14.51
N GLN A 386 14.85 -16.52 14.71
CA GLN A 386 13.56 -17.19 14.90
C GLN A 386 12.45 -16.30 14.35
N ASP A 387 11.51 -16.87 13.61
CA ASP A 387 10.30 -16.18 13.16
C ASP A 387 9.28 -16.04 14.30
N ALA A 388 8.51 -14.97 14.28
CA ALA A 388 7.34 -14.86 15.13
C ALA A 388 6.30 -15.88 14.67
N GLN A 389 5.54 -16.41 15.63
CA GLN A 389 4.46 -17.34 15.35
C GLN A 389 3.26 -17.05 16.23
N ILE A 390 2.10 -17.05 15.60
CA ILE A 390 0.80 -17.12 16.27
C ILE A 390 0.08 -18.40 15.86
N THR A 391 -0.79 -18.90 16.73
CA THR A 391 -1.66 -20.04 16.43
C THR A 391 -3.12 -19.60 16.53
N VAL A 392 -3.87 -19.77 15.44
CA VAL A 392 -5.28 -19.43 15.36
C VAL A 392 -6.11 -20.69 15.62
N GLY A 393 -7.11 -20.56 16.50
CA GLY A 393 -8.01 -21.65 16.88
C GLY A 393 -7.43 -22.61 17.93
N SER A 394 -8.14 -23.70 18.19
CA SER A 394 -7.76 -24.75 19.15
C SER A 394 -8.10 -26.15 18.62
N GLY A 395 -7.40 -27.17 19.11
CA GLY A 395 -7.62 -28.57 18.70
C GLY A 395 -7.00 -28.94 17.34
N PRO A 396 -7.41 -30.08 16.73
CA PRO A 396 -6.80 -30.61 15.51
C PRO A 396 -6.91 -29.72 14.26
N GLY A 397 -7.81 -28.73 14.27
CA GLY A 397 -8.00 -27.75 13.20
C GLY A 397 -7.28 -26.43 13.41
N ALA A 398 -6.49 -26.29 14.48
CA ALA A 398 -5.68 -25.09 14.71
C ALA A 398 -4.59 -24.98 13.65
N TYR A 399 -4.28 -23.77 13.22
CA TYR A 399 -3.25 -23.49 12.24
C TYR A 399 -2.32 -22.39 12.71
N SER A 400 -1.04 -22.48 12.33
CA SER A 400 -0.04 -21.47 12.67
C SER A 400 0.15 -20.47 11.55
N VAL A 401 0.42 -19.23 11.93
CA VAL A 401 0.82 -18.16 11.02
C VAL A 401 2.19 -17.67 11.49
N THR A 402 3.14 -17.58 10.57
CA THR A 402 4.52 -17.17 10.86
C THR A 402 4.86 -15.86 10.16
N ALA A 403 5.67 -15.03 10.80
CA ALA A 403 6.20 -13.80 10.22
C ALA A 403 7.68 -13.62 10.58
N SER A 404 8.48 -13.07 9.66
CA SER A 404 9.90 -12.79 9.92
C SER A 404 10.12 -11.63 10.91
N GLY A 405 9.10 -10.82 11.13
CA GLY A 405 9.06 -9.81 12.18
C GLY A 405 7.91 -10.10 13.15
N ASN A 406 7.71 -9.20 14.11
CA ASN A 406 6.59 -9.29 15.03
C ASN A 406 5.27 -8.76 14.45
N THR A 407 5.25 -8.38 13.17
CA THR A 407 4.08 -7.83 12.49
C THR A 407 3.50 -8.85 11.54
N PHE A 408 2.22 -9.16 11.72
CA PHE A 408 1.41 -10.02 10.87
C PHE A 408 0.45 -9.14 10.08
N SER A 409 0.75 -8.97 8.79
CA SER A 409 -0.05 -8.12 7.90
C SER A 409 -1.17 -8.92 7.27
N ASP A 410 -2.34 -8.28 7.09
CA ASP A 410 -3.50 -8.83 6.40
C ASP A 410 -3.95 -10.23 6.89
N VAL A 411 -3.80 -10.50 8.19
CA VAL A 411 -4.33 -11.72 8.83
C VAL A 411 -5.87 -11.78 8.76
N MET A 412 -6.49 -10.61 8.67
CA MET A 412 -7.86 -10.38 8.23
C MET A 412 -7.82 -9.23 7.22
N PRO A 413 -8.81 -9.10 6.32
CA PRO A 413 -8.87 -8.00 5.36
C PRO A 413 -8.69 -6.64 6.04
N GLY A 414 -7.61 -5.94 5.71
CA GLY A 414 -7.32 -4.60 6.20
C GLY A 414 -6.89 -4.50 7.67
N VAL A 415 -6.44 -5.60 8.28
CA VAL A 415 -6.01 -5.65 9.69
C VAL A 415 -4.56 -6.09 9.79
N THR A 416 -3.76 -5.28 10.48
CA THR A 416 -2.37 -5.60 10.79
C THR A 416 -2.22 -5.78 12.29
N LEU A 417 -1.72 -6.94 12.70
CA LEU A 417 -1.42 -7.26 14.10
C LEU A 417 0.08 -7.11 14.36
N THR A 418 0.43 -6.56 15.52
CA THR A 418 1.82 -6.53 15.99
C THR A 418 1.90 -7.23 17.35
N ALA A 419 2.63 -8.34 17.41
CA ALA A 419 2.92 -9.05 18.64
C ALA A 419 3.98 -8.29 19.45
N LEU A 420 3.71 -8.14 20.74
CA LEU A 420 4.52 -7.38 21.70
C LEU A 420 5.10 -8.31 22.78
N ALA A 421 4.37 -9.35 23.14
CA ALA A 421 4.79 -10.38 24.09
C ALA A 421 4.14 -11.73 23.75
N GLU A 422 4.78 -12.82 24.20
CA GLU A 422 4.19 -14.17 24.16
C GLU A 422 2.95 -14.25 25.04
N SER A 423 1.99 -15.08 24.63
CA SER A 423 0.74 -15.24 25.36
C SER A 423 0.20 -16.65 25.17
N ALA A 424 0.24 -17.44 26.25
CA ALA A 424 -0.32 -18.79 26.30
C ALA A 424 -1.86 -18.79 26.39
N THR A 425 -2.46 -17.66 26.83
CA THR A 425 -3.91 -17.47 26.79
C THR A 425 -4.31 -16.85 25.44
N PRO A 426 -5.40 -17.32 24.80
CA PRO A 426 -5.84 -16.75 23.53
C PRO A 426 -6.14 -15.24 23.65
N VAL A 427 -5.53 -14.45 22.77
CA VAL A 427 -5.82 -13.04 22.56
C VAL A 427 -6.89 -12.93 21.48
N THR A 428 -7.94 -12.17 21.77
CA THR A 428 -9.05 -11.93 20.84
C THR A 428 -9.01 -10.49 20.37
N VAL A 429 -9.01 -10.31 19.06
CA VAL A 429 -9.13 -9.01 18.39
C VAL A 429 -10.50 -8.94 17.75
N ASN A 430 -11.33 -8.01 18.24
CA ASN A 430 -12.66 -7.74 17.71
C ASN A 430 -12.66 -6.43 16.93
N ILE A 431 -13.16 -6.46 15.71
CA ILE A 431 -13.33 -5.29 14.86
C ILE A 431 -14.82 -5.06 14.73
N ASN A 432 -15.26 -3.94 15.29
CA ASN A 432 -16.65 -3.55 15.29
C ASN A 432 -16.81 -2.19 14.64
N MET A 433 -18.00 -1.96 14.09
CA MET A 433 -18.39 -0.63 13.66
C MET A 433 -18.38 0.32 14.86
N ASN A 434 -17.72 1.47 14.69
CA ASN A 434 -17.69 2.54 15.65
C ASN A 434 -18.78 3.56 15.29
N GLU A 435 -19.95 3.39 15.90
CA GLU A 435 -21.11 4.25 15.67
C GLU A 435 -20.82 5.72 16.01
N SER A 436 -20.08 5.98 17.11
CA SER A 436 -19.74 7.35 17.51
C SER A 436 -18.84 8.01 16.48
N ALA A 437 -17.75 7.36 16.08
CA ALA A 437 -16.84 7.91 15.08
C ALA A 437 -17.52 8.09 13.72
N THR A 438 -18.46 7.20 13.37
CA THR A 438 -19.29 7.33 12.17
C THR A 438 -20.19 8.57 12.25
N ALA A 439 -20.86 8.79 13.38
CA ALA A 439 -21.68 9.97 13.62
C ALA A 439 -20.84 11.26 13.69
N ASP A 440 -19.61 11.21 14.23
CA ASP A 440 -18.68 12.34 14.26
C ASP A 440 -18.20 12.74 12.87
N ALA A 441 -17.97 11.78 11.98
CA ALA A 441 -17.63 12.05 10.59
C ALA A 441 -18.76 12.79 9.86
N VAL A 442 -20.01 12.37 10.06
CA VAL A 442 -21.19 13.05 9.49
C VAL A 442 -21.40 14.42 10.11
N ASN A 443 -21.27 14.55 11.43
CA ASN A 443 -21.37 15.84 12.12
C ASN A 443 -20.32 16.84 11.60
N SER A 444 -19.08 16.39 11.40
CA SER A 444 -18.00 17.22 10.86
C SER A 444 -18.30 17.72 9.43
N LEU A 445 -18.92 16.88 8.59
CA LEU A 445 -19.41 17.31 7.28
C LEU A 445 -20.51 18.37 7.42
N VAL A 446 -21.49 18.16 8.30
CA VAL A 446 -22.58 19.12 8.56
C VAL A 446 -22.03 20.46 9.07
N THR A 447 -21.06 20.44 9.98
CA THR A 447 -20.37 21.66 10.44
C THR A 447 -19.66 22.38 9.30
N SER A 448 -18.98 21.65 8.42
CA SER A 448 -18.29 22.23 7.25
C SER A 448 -19.28 22.87 6.27
N ILE A 449 -20.43 22.23 6.04
CA ILE A 449 -21.53 22.77 5.24
C ILE A 449 -22.06 24.07 5.87
N ASN A 450 -22.36 24.06 7.18
CA ASN A 450 -22.87 25.22 7.90
C ASN A 450 -21.88 26.39 7.91
N SER A 451 -20.58 26.11 7.99
CA SER A 451 -19.53 27.13 7.86
C SER A 451 -19.59 27.82 6.51
N VAL A 452 -19.70 27.06 5.41
CA VAL A 452 -19.83 27.64 4.05
C VAL A 452 -21.13 28.42 3.88
N ILE A 453 -22.26 27.89 4.36
CA ILE A 453 -23.57 28.59 4.32
C ILE A 453 -23.48 29.91 5.11
N GLY A 454 -22.87 29.87 6.29
CA GLY A 454 -22.66 31.04 7.14
C GLY A 454 -21.82 32.11 6.45
N GLU A 455 -20.69 31.73 5.86
CA GLU A 455 -19.81 32.65 5.13
C GLU A 455 -20.52 33.23 3.90
N LEU A 456 -21.20 32.42 3.09
CA LEU A 456 -21.98 32.91 1.95
C LEU A 456 -23.06 33.91 2.40
N GLY A 457 -23.76 33.61 3.50
CA GLY A 457 -24.74 34.51 4.08
C GLY A 457 -24.13 35.83 4.56
N ALA A 458 -23.01 35.76 5.29
CA ALA A 458 -22.31 36.93 5.80
C ALA A 458 -21.81 37.85 4.67
N GLN A 459 -21.34 37.27 3.56
CA GLN A 459 -20.77 38.06 2.47
C GLN A 459 -21.81 38.61 1.47
N THR A 460 -23.05 38.10 1.49
CA THR A 460 -24.10 38.47 0.51
C THR A 460 -25.27 39.26 1.09
N ARG A 461 -25.40 39.39 2.42
CA ARG A 461 -26.53 40.09 3.05
C ARG A 461 -26.33 41.60 3.16
N TYR A 462 -27.46 42.32 3.24
CA TYR A 462 -27.52 43.70 3.67
C TYR A 462 -27.71 43.75 5.19
N ASP A 463 -26.96 44.59 5.90
CA ASP A 463 -27.15 44.82 7.33
C ASP A 463 -28.06 46.04 7.56
N PRO A 464 -29.32 45.82 8.00
CA PRO A 464 -30.27 46.90 8.23
C PRO A 464 -29.92 47.76 9.46
N LYS A 465 -29.04 47.31 10.36
CA LYS A 465 -28.61 48.11 11.52
C LYS A 465 -27.56 49.14 11.16
N THR A 466 -26.65 48.79 10.25
CA THR A 466 -25.57 49.68 9.80
C THR A 466 -25.85 50.36 8.47
N ASN A 467 -26.98 50.03 7.83
CA ASN A 467 -27.33 50.46 6.47
C ASN A 467 -26.22 50.22 5.45
N ARG A 468 -25.50 49.09 5.60
CA ARG A 468 -24.35 48.75 4.76
C ARG A 468 -24.56 47.39 4.10
N ALA A 469 -24.33 47.37 2.80
CA ALA A 469 -24.32 46.16 2.01
C ALA A 469 -22.96 45.45 2.15
N SER A 470 -22.97 44.13 2.31
CA SER A 470 -21.73 43.34 2.36
C SER A 470 -20.99 43.35 1.03
N PRO A 471 -19.67 43.03 1.00
CA PRO A 471 -18.85 43.18 -0.19
C PRO A 471 -19.42 42.49 -1.45
N LEU A 472 -20.10 41.35 -1.29
CA LEU A 472 -20.61 40.53 -2.39
C LEU A 472 -22.14 40.56 -2.51
N SER A 473 -22.80 41.54 -1.88
CA SER A 473 -24.26 41.71 -1.89
C SER A 473 -24.87 41.94 -3.27
N ALA A 474 -24.09 42.33 -4.28
CA ALA A 474 -24.55 42.46 -5.67
C ALA A 474 -24.25 41.22 -6.53
N ASP A 475 -23.51 40.23 -6.01
CA ASP A 475 -23.09 39.05 -6.78
C ASP A 475 -24.20 37.99 -6.82
N ALA A 476 -24.86 37.87 -7.97
CA ALA A 476 -25.93 36.91 -8.19
C ALA A 476 -25.42 35.46 -8.31
N GLY A 477 -24.17 35.25 -8.75
CA GLY A 477 -23.57 33.92 -8.85
C GLY A 477 -23.33 33.32 -7.46
N ILE A 478 -22.81 34.12 -6.55
CA ILE A 478 -22.51 33.70 -5.17
C ILE A 478 -23.80 33.43 -4.38
N ARG A 479 -24.87 34.23 -4.59
CA ARG A 479 -26.19 33.91 -4.01
C ARG A 479 -26.77 32.59 -4.52
N ARG A 480 -26.58 32.28 -5.80
CA ARG A 480 -27.06 31.01 -6.39
C ARG A 480 -26.33 29.81 -5.79
N LEU A 481 -25.03 29.92 -5.52
CA LEU A 481 -24.25 28.85 -4.86
C LEU A 481 -24.82 28.45 -3.50
N ALA A 482 -25.35 29.40 -2.72
CA ALA A 482 -25.99 29.08 -1.44
C ALA A 482 -27.24 28.20 -1.61
N GLU A 483 -28.01 28.44 -2.67
CA GLU A 483 -29.20 27.66 -3.00
C GLU A 483 -28.85 26.28 -3.57
N GLU A 484 -27.84 26.23 -4.45
CA GLU A 484 -27.32 24.97 -5.00
C GLU A 484 -26.75 24.07 -3.89
N LEU A 485 -26.07 24.65 -2.91
CA LEU A 485 -25.49 23.91 -1.79
C LEU A 485 -26.56 23.36 -0.85
N ARG A 486 -27.64 24.10 -0.59
CA ARG A 486 -28.80 23.58 0.14
C ARG A 486 -29.48 22.47 -0.65
N THR A 487 -29.75 22.69 -1.93
CA THR A 487 -30.40 21.71 -2.82
C THR A 487 -29.60 20.41 -2.90
N ALA A 488 -28.27 20.49 -2.93
CA ALA A 488 -27.39 19.32 -2.95
C ALA A 488 -27.58 18.39 -1.73
N VAL A 489 -27.95 18.95 -0.58
CA VAL A 489 -28.20 18.21 0.66
C VAL A 489 -29.66 17.78 0.79
N THR A 490 -30.61 18.63 0.40
CA THR A 490 -32.04 18.40 0.65
C THR A 490 -32.73 17.52 -0.38
N SER A 491 -32.18 17.44 -1.59
CA SER A 491 -32.77 16.63 -2.67
C SER A 491 -32.70 15.13 -2.35
N MET A 492 -33.74 14.39 -2.74
CA MET A 492 -33.81 12.94 -2.58
C MET A 492 -32.63 12.24 -3.25
N VAL A 493 -32.00 11.28 -2.56
CA VAL A 493 -30.84 10.51 -3.03
C VAL A 493 -31.33 9.19 -3.61
N GLY A 494 -31.82 9.19 -4.84
CA GLY A 494 -32.37 7.98 -5.49
C GLY A 494 -33.28 7.20 -4.54
N ASP A 495 -33.05 5.89 -4.42
CA ASP A 495 -33.80 5.00 -3.53
C ASP A 495 -33.31 5.05 -2.06
N ALA A 496 -32.22 5.76 -1.77
CA ALA A 496 -31.69 5.91 -0.40
C ALA A 496 -32.48 6.92 0.45
N GLY A 497 -33.35 7.73 -0.17
CA GLY A 497 -34.25 8.65 0.54
C GLY A 497 -33.69 10.05 0.78
N LEU A 498 -34.25 10.76 1.78
CA LEU A 498 -33.93 12.14 2.11
C LEU A 498 -32.89 12.24 3.25
N ALA A 499 -32.11 13.32 3.29
CA ALA A 499 -31.18 13.60 4.39
C ALA A 499 -31.86 13.62 5.78
N SER A 500 -33.12 14.06 5.83
CA SER A 500 -33.92 14.08 7.07
C SER A 500 -34.25 12.69 7.59
N SER A 501 -34.26 11.65 6.74
CA SER A 501 -34.46 10.25 7.17
C SER A 501 -33.31 9.75 8.04
N VAL A 502 -32.10 10.28 7.83
CA VAL A 502 -30.89 9.98 8.61
C VAL A 502 -30.55 11.07 9.62
N GLY A 503 -31.49 11.95 9.95
CA GLY A 503 -31.30 12.97 11.01
C GLY A 503 -30.55 14.23 10.59
N ILE A 504 -30.54 14.59 9.30
CA ILE A 504 -30.05 15.89 8.84
C ILE A 504 -31.25 16.74 8.43
N ASP A 505 -31.59 17.74 9.25
CA ASP A 505 -32.74 18.61 9.03
C ASP A 505 -32.31 20.03 8.62
N VAL A 506 -33.16 20.74 7.87
CA VAL A 506 -32.94 22.14 7.52
C VAL A 506 -33.68 23.06 8.49
N GLN A 507 -32.97 24.07 8.98
CA GLN A 507 -33.51 25.09 9.89
C GLN A 507 -34.11 26.28 9.12
N ARG A 508 -34.89 27.13 9.81
CA ARG A 508 -35.54 28.31 9.20
C ARG A 508 -34.54 29.33 8.61
N ASP A 509 -33.33 29.39 9.15
CA ASP A 509 -32.25 30.26 8.65
C ASP A 509 -31.49 29.64 7.45
N GLY A 510 -31.85 28.42 7.06
CA GLY A 510 -31.25 27.65 5.98
C GLY A 510 -29.94 26.97 6.33
N THR A 511 -29.57 26.90 7.62
CA THR A 511 -28.50 26.02 8.12
C THR A 511 -29.03 24.60 8.35
N LEU A 512 -28.13 23.63 8.52
CA LEU A 512 -28.43 22.24 8.79
C LEU A 512 -28.30 21.93 10.29
N ARG A 513 -29.21 21.10 10.81
CA ARG A 513 -29.14 20.50 12.15
C ARG A 513 -28.87 19.01 12.02
N PHE A 514 -27.87 18.52 12.74
CA PHE A 514 -27.60 17.09 12.86
C PHE A 514 -28.23 16.53 14.14
N ASP A 515 -29.21 15.66 13.98
CA ASP A 515 -29.85 14.90 15.05
C ASP A 515 -29.12 13.57 15.24
N ARG A 516 -28.14 13.59 16.15
CA ARG A 516 -27.26 12.44 16.40
C ARG A 516 -28.04 11.20 16.83
N ALA A 517 -29.10 11.37 17.64
CA ALA A 517 -29.89 10.24 18.13
C ALA A 517 -30.66 9.56 16.99
N LYS A 518 -31.30 10.36 16.12
CA LYS A 518 -31.99 9.84 14.93
C LYS A 518 -31.02 9.19 13.95
N PHE A 519 -29.84 9.78 13.75
CA PHE A 519 -28.79 9.18 12.92
C PHE A 519 -28.32 7.84 13.47
N SER A 520 -28.00 7.75 14.77
CA SER A 520 -27.59 6.50 15.41
C SER A 520 -28.67 5.42 15.30
N ALA A 521 -29.95 5.77 15.47
CA ALA A 521 -31.05 4.82 15.29
C ALA A 521 -31.16 4.30 13.84
N ALA A 522 -31.02 5.19 12.85
CA ALA A 522 -31.01 4.80 11.44
C ALA A 522 -29.79 3.93 11.09
N LEU A 523 -28.62 4.26 11.65
CA LEU A 523 -27.37 3.54 11.45
C LEU A 523 -27.42 2.13 12.03
N ALA A 524 -28.00 1.95 13.22
CA ALA A 524 -28.19 0.65 13.84
C ALA A 524 -29.22 -0.22 13.07
N ALA A 525 -30.24 0.40 12.47
CA ALA A 525 -31.27 -0.31 11.72
C ALA A 525 -30.78 -0.82 10.36
N ASP A 526 -30.10 0.04 9.57
CA ASP A 526 -29.53 -0.34 8.27
C ASP A 526 -28.29 0.53 7.95
N PRO A 527 -27.08 0.09 8.34
CA PRO A 527 -25.85 0.81 8.05
C PRO A 527 -25.62 1.03 6.56
N ALA A 528 -26.03 0.08 5.72
CA ALA A 528 -25.84 0.14 4.27
C ALA A 528 -26.75 1.20 3.65
N ALA A 529 -28.01 1.32 4.11
CA ALA A 529 -28.90 2.39 3.70
C ALA A 529 -28.35 3.77 4.07
N VAL A 530 -27.88 3.96 5.30
CA VAL A 530 -27.29 5.23 5.72
C VAL A 530 -26.05 5.56 4.88
N GLN A 531 -25.17 4.58 4.65
CA GLN A 531 -23.99 4.74 3.78
C GLN A 531 -24.37 5.17 2.35
N ARG A 532 -25.46 4.63 1.76
CA ARG A 532 -25.94 5.02 0.43
C ARG A 532 -26.40 6.48 0.36
N VAL A 533 -26.90 7.06 1.45
CA VAL A 533 -27.30 8.48 1.48
C VAL A 533 -26.12 9.43 1.22
N PHE A 534 -24.90 9.05 1.63
CA PHE A 534 -23.71 9.91 1.50
C PHE A 534 -22.80 9.53 0.33
N SER A 535 -22.72 8.24 -0.01
CA SER A 535 -21.75 7.70 -0.97
C SER A 535 -22.20 7.80 -2.43
N ARG A 536 -21.32 7.44 -3.36
CA ARG A 536 -21.68 7.27 -4.77
C ARG A 536 -22.46 5.96 -4.90
N GLY A 537 -23.72 6.05 -5.26
CA GLY A 537 -24.56 4.89 -5.46
C GLY A 537 -25.19 4.89 -6.85
N GLY A 538 -25.60 3.70 -7.27
CA GLY A 538 -26.50 3.55 -8.39
C GLY A 538 -27.39 2.33 -8.19
N SER A 539 -28.56 2.37 -8.78
CA SER A 539 -29.40 1.19 -8.92
C SER A 539 -29.19 0.59 -10.30
N SER A 540 -29.44 -0.70 -10.41
CA SER A 540 -29.26 -1.42 -11.65
C SER A 540 -30.37 -2.44 -11.85
N THR A 541 -30.66 -2.74 -13.11
CA THR A 541 -31.57 -3.81 -13.51
C THR A 541 -30.82 -4.81 -14.37
N ASN A 542 -31.09 -6.10 -14.18
CA ASN A 542 -30.63 -7.27 -14.95
C ASN A 542 -29.31 -7.14 -15.74
N GLY A 543 -28.24 -7.79 -15.29
CA GLY A 543 -27.05 -8.10 -16.10
C GLY A 543 -25.94 -7.06 -16.07
N ALA A 544 -26.21 -5.86 -15.56
CA ALA A 544 -25.24 -4.82 -15.27
C ALA A 544 -25.44 -4.33 -13.85
N THR A 545 -24.36 -3.92 -13.19
CA THR A 545 -24.34 -3.37 -11.84
C THR A 545 -23.49 -2.11 -11.80
N PHE A 546 -23.95 -1.10 -11.05
CA PHE A 546 -23.14 0.08 -10.79
C PHE A 546 -21.87 -0.34 -10.05
N ALA A 547 -20.70 -0.01 -10.61
CA ALA A 547 -19.41 -0.31 -9.99
C ALA A 547 -18.80 0.92 -9.32
N ALA A 548 -18.69 2.03 -10.07
CA ALA A 548 -18.12 3.28 -9.56
C ALA A 548 -18.52 4.47 -10.45
N ALA A 549 -18.26 5.68 -9.96
CA ALA A 549 -18.39 6.92 -10.72
C ALA A 549 -17.34 7.94 -10.27
N THR A 550 -17.06 8.94 -11.11
CA THR A 550 -16.14 10.05 -10.78
C THR A 550 -16.91 11.34 -10.48
N ASP A 551 -16.22 12.35 -9.97
CA ASP A 551 -16.78 13.69 -9.71
C ASP A 551 -17.20 14.44 -10.99
N LYS A 552 -17.05 13.81 -12.17
CA LYS A 552 -17.51 14.31 -13.45
C LYS A 552 -18.80 13.65 -13.94
N THR A 553 -19.15 12.49 -13.38
CA THR A 553 -20.34 11.73 -13.76
C THR A 553 -21.59 12.46 -13.29
N VAL A 554 -22.56 12.65 -14.18
CA VAL A 554 -23.81 13.35 -13.87
C VAL A 554 -24.88 12.34 -13.46
N ALA A 555 -25.77 12.70 -12.54
CA ALA A 555 -26.90 11.83 -12.15
C ALA A 555 -27.80 11.53 -13.36
N GLY A 556 -28.24 10.30 -13.53
CA GLY A 556 -29.03 9.88 -14.69
C GLY A 556 -29.14 8.37 -14.83
N SER A 557 -29.97 7.91 -15.76
CA SER A 557 -30.08 6.51 -16.16
C SER A 557 -29.36 6.29 -17.48
N TYR A 558 -28.45 5.32 -17.52
CA TYR A 558 -27.55 5.07 -18.63
C TYR A 558 -27.81 3.67 -19.20
N ALA A 559 -28.16 3.60 -20.48
CA ALA A 559 -28.30 2.33 -21.17
C ALA A 559 -26.92 1.65 -21.31
N VAL A 560 -26.86 0.33 -21.16
CA VAL A 560 -25.61 -0.41 -21.27
C VAL A 560 -25.80 -1.51 -22.30
N GLU A 561 -24.88 -1.56 -23.26
CA GLU A 561 -24.89 -2.56 -24.33
C GLU A 561 -23.56 -3.30 -24.34
N VAL A 562 -23.61 -4.63 -24.30
CA VAL A 562 -22.42 -5.47 -24.24
C VAL A 562 -22.21 -6.13 -25.59
N THR A 563 -21.19 -5.69 -26.33
CA THR A 563 -20.85 -6.23 -27.65
C THR A 563 -19.99 -7.48 -27.56
N SER A 564 -19.28 -7.71 -26.44
CA SER A 564 -18.55 -8.94 -26.15
C SER A 564 -18.55 -9.20 -24.64
N ALA A 565 -18.93 -10.41 -24.23
CA ALA A 565 -18.87 -10.82 -22.83
C ALA A 565 -17.42 -10.96 -22.36
N ALA A 566 -17.18 -10.69 -21.07
CA ALA A 566 -15.91 -11.05 -20.45
C ALA A 566 -15.81 -12.56 -20.24
N THR A 567 -14.62 -13.12 -20.46
CA THR A 567 -14.32 -14.53 -20.16
C THR A 567 -13.18 -14.63 -19.15
N ARG A 568 -13.16 -15.72 -18.39
CA ARG A 568 -12.01 -16.08 -17.55
C ARG A 568 -10.99 -16.82 -18.39
N ALA A 569 -9.70 -16.61 -18.11
CA ALA A 569 -8.68 -17.49 -18.64
C ALA A 569 -8.97 -18.91 -18.13
N SER A 570 -8.92 -19.90 -19.02
CA SER A 570 -9.10 -21.31 -18.67
C SER A 570 -8.25 -22.16 -19.58
N THR A 571 -7.69 -23.24 -19.04
CA THR A 571 -7.06 -24.28 -19.86
C THR A 571 -8.15 -25.12 -20.54
N GLY A 572 -7.77 -25.84 -21.60
CA GLY A 572 -8.48 -27.09 -21.91
C GLY A 572 -8.34 -28.11 -20.77
N ASP A 573 -8.92 -29.30 -20.95
CA ASP A 573 -8.67 -30.39 -20.02
C ASP A 573 -7.22 -30.86 -20.20
N ILE A 574 -6.42 -30.73 -19.15
CA ILE A 574 -5.02 -31.16 -19.09
C ILE A 574 -4.92 -32.46 -18.31
N LEU A 575 -3.88 -33.25 -18.55
CA LEU A 575 -3.60 -34.50 -17.81
C LEU A 575 -4.74 -35.53 -17.92
N VAL A 576 -5.37 -35.61 -19.10
CA VAL A 576 -6.47 -36.53 -19.41
C VAL A 576 -5.94 -37.97 -19.53
N GLY A 577 -6.60 -38.94 -18.90
CA GLY A 577 -6.29 -40.38 -19.03
C GLY A 577 -5.84 -41.09 -17.74
N GLY A 578 -5.61 -40.36 -16.65
CA GLY A 578 -5.29 -40.92 -15.33
C GLY A 578 -3.82 -41.35 -15.14
N SER A 579 -3.32 -41.16 -13.91
CA SER A 579 -1.96 -41.46 -13.40
C SER A 579 -0.79 -40.86 -14.19
N VAL A 580 -0.20 -39.80 -13.64
CA VAL A 580 1.03 -39.18 -14.18
C VAL A 580 2.28 -39.98 -13.77
N ALA A 581 3.34 -39.95 -14.57
CA ALA A 581 4.61 -40.64 -14.30
C ALA A 581 5.53 -39.89 -13.30
N GLY A 582 4.96 -39.01 -12.47
CA GLY A 582 5.71 -38.02 -11.70
C GLY A 582 5.93 -36.76 -12.55
N GLN A 583 5.31 -35.64 -12.17
CA GLN A 583 5.34 -34.43 -12.99
C GLN A 583 5.20 -33.16 -12.14
N ARG A 584 6.06 -32.16 -12.39
CA ARG A 584 5.96 -30.85 -11.75
C ARG A 584 5.12 -29.90 -12.60
N ILE A 585 3.98 -29.50 -12.04
CA ILE A 585 3.02 -28.59 -12.66
C ILE A 585 3.27 -27.20 -12.10
N GLY A 586 3.60 -26.25 -12.97
CA GLY A 586 3.72 -24.84 -12.66
C GLY A 586 2.49 -24.06 -13.11
N VAL A 587 1.99 -23.19 -12.23
CA VAL A 587 0.98 -22.17 -12.56
C VAL A 587 1.53 -20.83 -12.12
N ARG A 588 1.66 -19.88 -13.04
CA ARG A 588 2.15 -18.53 -12.73
C ARG A 588 1.16 -17.45 -13.12
N VAL A 589 1.09 -16.42 -12.29
CA VAL A 589 0.36 -15.17 -12.55
C VAL A 589 1.34 -14.04 -12.31
N GLY A 590 1.76 -13.36 -13.39
CA GLY A 590 2.84 -12.37 -13.33
C GLY A 590 4.14 -13.00 -12.82
N THR A 591 4.65 -12.51 -11.68
CA THR A 591 5.88 -13.02 -11.06
C THR A 591 5.63 -14.11 -10.00
N VAL A 592 4.38 -14.32 -9.60
CA VAL A 592 4.02 -15.29 -8.55
C VAL A 592 3.80 -16.64 -9.20
N THR A 593 4.54 -17.65 -8.75
CA THR A 593 4.47 -19.01 -9.29
C THR A 593 4.10 -19.99 -8.18
N ALA A 594 3.04 -20.75 -8.40
CA ALA A 594 2.72 -21.94 -7.64
C ALA A 594 3.28 -23.15 -8.40
N THR A 595 3.92 -24.06 -7.68
CA THR A 595 4.38 -25.34 -8.22
C THR A 595 3.81 -26.47 -7.40
N TYR A 596 3.32 -27.50 -8.08
CA TYR A 596 2.85 -28.73 -7.46
C TYR A 596 3.53 -29.93 -8.10
N ASP A 597 4.10 -30.80 -7.27
CA ASP A 597 4.70 -32.06 -7.70
C ASP A 597 3.66 -33.17 -7.60
N ALA A 598 3.13 -33.57 -8.75
CA ALA A 598 2.25 -34.71 -8.83
C ALA A 598 3.09 -35.98 -8.75
N ALA A 599 2.83 -36.81 -7.73
CA ALA A 599 3.54 -38.07 -7.53
C ALA A 599 3.22 -39.07 -8.67
N PRO A 600 4.15 -40.01 -8.98
CA PRO A 600 3.85 -41.12 -9.86
C PRO A 600 2.58 -41.87 -9.43
N GLY A 601 1.63 -42.03 -10.34
CA GLY A 601 0.35 -42.68 -10.07
C GLY A 601 -0.78 -41.77 -9.55
N ALA A 602 -0.51 -40.49 -9.25
CA ALA A 602 -1.52 -39.57 -8.71
C ALA A 602 -2.77 -39.46 -9.61
N THR A 603 -3.96 -39.52 -9.00
CA THR A 603 -5.22 -39.37 -9.74
C THR A 603 -5.48 -37.91 -10.07
N ALA A 604 -6.35 -37.64 -11.05
CA ALA A 604 -6.76 -36.26 -11.37
C ALA A 604 -7.37 -35.53 -10.16
N ALA A 605 -8.05 -36.25 -9.27
CA ALA A 605 -8.58 -35.69 -8.02
C ALA A 605 -7.48 -35.31 -7.01
N ASP A 606 -6.45 -36.15 -6.86
CA ASP A 606 -5.29 -35.84 -6.00
C ASP A 606 -4.54 -34.61 -6.54
N ILE A 607 -4.40 -34.52 -7.86
CA ILE A 607 -3.74 -33.39 -8.54
C ILE A 607 -4.55 -32.09 -8.36
N VAL A 608 -5.88 -32.13 -8.51
CA VAL A 608 -6.76 -30.98 -8.25
C VAL A 608 -6.60 -30.49 -6.81
N SER A 609 -6.64 -31.40 -5.83
CA SER A 609 -6.48 -31.05 -4.42
C SER A 609 -5.12 -30.41 -4.16
N GLY A 610 -4.04 -31.03 -4.61
CA GLY A 610 -2.67 -30.55 -4.41
C GLY A 610 -2.39 -29.21 -5.10
N LEU A 611 -2.87 -29.02 -6.33
CA LEU A 611 -2.76 -27.75 -7.04
C LEU A 611 -3.51 -26.63 -6.33
N ASN A 612 -4.74 -26.87 -5.87
CA ASN A 612 -5.50 -25.85 -5.14
C ASN A 612 -4.80 -25.45 -3.83
N THR A 613 -4.22 -26.41 -3.09
CA THR A 613 -3.41 -26.11 -1.91
C THR A 613 -2.17 -25.28 -2.27
N ALA A 614 -1.41 -25.70 -3.29
CA ALA A 614 -0.19 -24.99 -3.70
C ALA A 614 -0.49 -23.56 -4.18
N MET A 615 -1.56 -23.37 -4.95
CA MET A 615 -1.99 -22.05 -5.43
C MET A 615 -2.48 -21.17 -4.27
N ALA A 616 -3.23 -21.72 -3.32
CA ALA A 616 -3.67 -20.99 -2.13
C ALA A 616 -2.49 -20.52 -1.26
N SER A 617 -1.51 -21.40 -1.00
CA SER A 617 -0.30 -21.06 -0.24
C SER A 617 0.58 -20.04 -0.95
N ALA A 618 0.66 -20.08 -2.29
CA ALA A 618 1.42 -19.13 -3.09
C ALA A 618 0.67 -17.81 -3.35
N GLY A 619 -0.63 -17.72 -3.01
CA GLY A 619 -1.47 -16.57 -3.30
C GLY A 619 -1.86 -16.43 -4.78
N VAL A 620 -1.70 -17.48 -5.59
CA VAL A 620 -2.09 -17.51 -7.00
C VAL A 620 -3.62 -17.61 -7.11
N LYS A 621 -4.26 -16.68 -7.82
CA LYS A 621 -5.71 -16.57 -7.96
C LYS A 621 -6.27 -17.40 -9.12
N VAL A 622 -5.93 -18.69 -9.14
CA VAL A 622 -6.39 -19.70 -10.10
C VAL A 622 -6.93 -20.90 -9.32
N SER A 623 -7.95 -21.57 -9.84
CA SER A 623 -8.51 -22.80 -9.25
C SER A 623 -8.40 -23.97 -10.21
N ALA A 624 -8.16 -25.15 -9.66
CA ALA A 624 -8.21 -26.43 -10.36
C ALA A 624 -9.54 -27.14 -10.09
N GLU A 625 -10.11 -27.75 -11.13
CA GLU A 625 -11.32 -28.57 -11.05
C GLU A 625 -11.21 -29.84 -11.90
N LEU A 626 -12.02 -30.84 -11.57
CA LEU A 626 -12.10 -32.09 -12.34
C LEU A 626 -12.99 -31.85 -13.58
N SER A 627 -12.45 -32.08 -14.77
CA SER A 627 -13.17 -31.89 -16.04
C SER A 627 -12.67 -32.88 -17.08
N GLY A 628 -13.59 -33.52 -17.82
CA GLY A 628 -13.25 -34.42 -18.94
C GLY A 628 -12.35 -35.63 -18.59
N GLY A 629 -12.29 -36.05 -17.32
CA GLY A 629 -11.37 -37.10 -16.85
C GLY A 629 -9.93 -36.64 -16.59
N GLY A 630 -9.68 -35.32 -16.61
CA GLY A 630 -8.42 -34.67 -16.27
C GLY A 630 -8.63 -33.47 -15.33
N VAL A 631 -7.75 -32.48 -15.43
CA VAL A 631 -7.77 -31.25 -14.64
C VAL A 631 -8.04 -30.06 -15.55
N ARG A 632 -8.89 -29.13 -15.13
CA ARG A 632 -9.05 -27.82 -15.76
C ARG A 632 -8.63 -26.74 -14.79
N LEU A 633 -7.83 -25.80 -15.25
CA LEU A 633 -7.44 -24.61 -14.50
C LEU A 633 -8.24 -23.41 -14.99
N THR A 634 -8.81 -22.65 -14.08
CA THR A 634 -9.62 -21.48 -14.39
C THR A 634 -9.22 -20.32 -13.48
N ALA A 635 -8.97 -19.14 -14.07
CA ALA A 635 -8.66 -17.95 -13.32
C ALA A 635 -9.85 -17.47 -12.48
N ALA A 636 -9.57 -16.89 -11.31
CA ALA A 636 -10.60 -16.25 -10.50
C ALA A 636 -11.04 -14.89 -11.09
N GLY A 637 -10.13 -14.21 -11.80
CA GLY A 637 -10.37 -12.91 -12.43
C GLY A 637 -10.89 -13.03 -13.86
N PHE A 638 -11.69 -12.06 -14.30
CA PHE A 638 -12.14 -11.94 -15.68
C PHE A 638 -11.12 -11.18 -16.54
N GLY A 639 -11.16 -11.46 -17.84
CA GLY A 639 -10.45 -10.72 -18.86
C GLY A 639 -8.94 -10.90 -18.85
N SER A 640 -8.25 -9.98 -19.53
CA SER A 640 -6.81 -10.09 -19.79
C SER A 640 -5.99 -10.00 -18.49
N SER A 641 -6.50 -9.29 -17.49
CA SER A 641 -5.90 -9.20 -16.15
C SER A 641 -5.92 -10.52 -15.36
N GLY A 642 -6.82 -11.44 -15.72
CA GLY A 642 -6.90 -12.78 -15.16
C GLY A 642 -6.01 -13.80 -15.86
N SER A 643 -5.16 -13.37 -16.81
CA SER A 643 -4.30 -14.28 -17.55
C SER A 643 -3.32 -14.99 -16.62
N PHE A 644 -3.10 -16.28 -16.90
CA PHE A 644 -2.13 -17.09 -16.19
C PHE A 644 -1.41 -17.96 -17.18
N GLU A 645 -0.25 -18.46 -16.78
CA GLU A 645 0.54 -19.32 -17.61
C GLU A 645 0.75 -20.66 -16.91
N THR A 646 0.73 -21.73 -17.69
CA THR A 646 0.97 -23.08 -17.19
C THR A 646 2.20 -23.68 -17.80
N ASN A 647 2.86 -24.53 -17.04
CA ASN A 647 3.89 -25.40 -17.54
C ASN A 647 3.68 -26.77 -16.91
N LEU A 648 3.36 -27.77 -17.75
CA LEU A 648 3.09 -29.11 -17.29
C LEU A 648 4.37 -29.93 -17.12
N ASP A 649 5.53 -29.44 -17.52
CA ASP A 649 6.81 -30.16 -17.38
C ASP A 649 7.90 -29.19 -16.92
N VAL A 650 7.77 -28.71 -15.67
CA VAL A 650 8.74 -27.76 -15.09
C VAL A 650 10.04 -28.49 -14.74
N THR A 651 10.90 -28.71 -15.73
CA THR A 651 12.33 -29.03 -15.59
C THR A 651 13.22 -27.76 -15.60
N GLY A 652 12.60 -26.57 -15.63
CA GLY A 652 13.26 -25.27 -15.43
C GLY A 652 13.28 -24.34 -16.65
N VAL A 653 13.35 -24.84 -17.90
CA VAL A 653 13.45 -24.02 -19.13
C VAL A 653 12.25 -24.16 -20.08
N GLY A 654 11.22 -24.89 -19.67
CA GLY A 654 10.06 -25.18 -20.52
C GLY A 654 9.27 -23.93 -20.91
N THR A 655 8.72 -23.94 -22.13
CA THR A 655 7.85 -22.89 -22.67
C THR A 655 6.56 -22.83 -21.85
N TRP A 656 6.30 -21.68 -21.23
CA TRP A 656 5.06 -21.44 -20.49
C TRP A 656 3.93 -21.18 -21.48
N ALA A 657 2.85 -21.96 -21.38
CA ALA A 657 1.66 -21.79 -22.18
C ALA A 657 0.80 -20.68 -21.57
N ASN A 658 0.55 -19.61 -22.32
CA ASN A 658 -0.25 -18.49 -21.87
C ASN A 658 -1.75 -18.73 -22.09
N HIS A 659 -2.56 -18.48 -21.06
CA HIS A 659 -4.00 -18.56 -21.09
C HIS A 659 -4.57 -17.20 -20.75
N THR A 660 -5.33 -16.61 -21.67
CA THR A 660 -5.83 -15.24 -21.54
C THR A 660 -7.35 -15.20 -21.54
N GLY A 661 -7.94 -14.50 -20.59
CA GLY A 661 -9.35 -14.14 -20.65
C GLY A 661 -9.57 -12.94 -21.58
N THR A 662 -10.79 -12.77 -22.08
CA THR A 662 -11.19 -11.60 -22.88
C THR A 662 -11.90 -10.58 -22.00
N ASP A 663 -11.52 -9.31 -22.09
CA ASP A 663 -12.21 -8.24 -21.38
C ASP A 663 -13.61 -8.00 -21.98
N VAL A 664 -14.55 -7.51 -21.17
CA VAL A 664 -15.86 -7.09 -21.64
C VAL A 664 -15.71 -5.94 -22.65
N ALA A 665 -16.47 -5.95 -23.73
CA ALA A 665 -16.56 -4.82 -24.66
C ALA A 665 -18.01 -4.36 -24.77
N GLY A 666 -18.23 -3.05 -24.92
CA GLY A 666 -19.58 -2.51 -24.96
C GLY A 666 -19.64 -0.99 -24.97
N THR A 667 -20.87 -0.48 -24.89
CA THR A 667 -21.17 0.95 -24.77
C THR A 667 -21.95 1.26 -23.50
N ILE A 668 -21.79 2.48 -23.01
CA ILE A 668 -22.61 3.08 -21.96
C ILE A 668 -23.19 4.36 -22.55
N ASP A 669 -24.52 4.45 -22.62
CA ASP A 669 -25.26 5.57 -23.22
C ASP A 669 -24.84 5.86 -24.68
N GLY A 670 -24.62 4.79 -25.46
CA GLY A 670 -24.14 4.87 -26.84
C GLY A 670 -22.68 5.30 -26.99
N ARG A 671 -21.94 5.48 -25.89
CA ARG A 671 -20.49 5.79 -25.91
C ARG A 671 -19.67 4.54 -25.69
N THR A 672 -18.69 4.31 -26.56
CA THR A 672 -17.73 3.20 -26.42
C THR A 672 -17.03 3.29 -25.07
N ALA A 673 -17.15 2.23 -24.28
CA ALA A 673 -16.52 2.12 -22.98
C ALA A 673 -15.25 1.28 -23.07
N VAL A 674 -14.26 1.60 -22.23
CA VAL A 674 -13.05 0.79 -22.05
C VAL A 674 -13.39 -0.38 -21.14
N GLY A 675 -13.13 -1.60 -21.63
CA GLY A 675 -13.28 -2.83 -20.88
C GLY A 675 -12.05 -3.19 -20.08
N VAL A 676 -12.20 -3.52 -18.79
CA VAL A 676 -11.16 -4.17 -17.98
C VAL A 676 -11.83 -5.26 -17.16
N GLY A 677 -11.42 -6.51 -17.36
CA GLY A 677 -12.10 -7.66 -16.81
C GLY A 677 -13.56 -7.70 -17.25
N ASN A 678 -14.47 -7.71 -16.29
CA ASN A 678 -15.91 -7.59 -16.55
C ASN A 678 -16.49 -6.21 -16.20
N THR A 679 -15.66 -5.16 -16.23
CA THR A 679 -16.09 -3.79 -15.97
C THR A 679 -15.92 -2.92 -17.23
N LEU A 680 -16.99 -2.24 -17.62
CA LEU A 680 -17.00 -1.19 -18.64
C LEU A 680 -16.82 0.17 -17.97
N ARG A 681 -15.96 1.02 -18.54
CA ARG A 681 -15.73 2.40 -18.08
C ARG A 681 -15.82 3.41 -19.21
N VAL A 682 -16.60 4.47 -19.03
CA VAL A 682 -16.48 5.68 -19.86
C VAL A 682 -15.31 6.52 -19.33
N LEU A 683 -14.40 6.94 -20.20
CA LEU A 683 -13.23 7.72 -19.79
C LEU A 683 -13.63 9.12 -19.29
N ASP A 684 -12.85 9.65 -18.35
CA ASP A 684 -13.08 10.97 -17.75
C ASP A 684 -12.83 12.13 -18.73
N THR A 685 -12.20 11.86 -19.87
CA THR A 685 -11.93 12.79 -20.97
C THR A 685 -13.08 12.88 -21.97
N ASP A 686 -14.08 11.99 -21.87
CA ASP A 686 -15.27 12.04 -22.70
C ASP A 686 -16.16 13.25 -22.33
N THR A 687 -16.98 13.72 -23.27
CA THR A 687 -17.84 14.90 -23.11
C THR A 687 -19.27 14.57 -22.68
N SER A 688 -19.65 13.29 -22.62
CA SER A 688 -20.98 12.83 -22.23
C SER A 688 -21.26 13.00 -20.73
N LEU A 689 -22.52 12.80 -20.35
CA LEU A 689 -22.97 12.79 -18.95
C LEU A 689 -22.47 11.55 -18.19
N ALA A 690 -22.22 10.45 -18.92
CA ALA A 690 -21.71 9.18 -18.39
C ALA A 690 -20.21 9.17 -18.09
N ARG A 691 -19.46 10.24 -18.39
CA ARG A 691 -17.99 10.28 -18.21
C ARG A 691 -17.57 9.87 -16.81
N GLY A 692 -16.62 8.94 -16.73
CA GLY A 692 -16.13 8.33 -15.50
C GLY A 692 -17.06 7.32 -14.82
N LEU A 693 -18.23 7.00 -15.41
CA LEU A 693 -19.10 5.92 -14.93
C LEU A 693 -18.44 4.57 -15.22
N GLN A 694 -18.49 3.68 -14.22
CA GLN A 694 -18.06 2.30 -14.31
C GLN A 694 -19.22 1.37 -14.02
N VAL A 695 -19.38 0.39 -14.89
CA VAL A 695 -20.44 -0.61 -14.82
C VAL A 695 -19.81 -1.99 -14.85
N ARG A 696 -20.11 -2.81 -13.85
CA ARG A 696 -19.72 -4.22 -13.83
C ARG A 696 -20.82 -5.04 -14.51
N VAL A 697 -20.43 -5.88 -15.46
CA VAL A 697 -21.32 -6.72 -16.24
C VAL A 697 -21.28 -8.14 -15.69
N ASP A 698 -22.44 -8.77 -15.55
CA ASP A 698 -22.55 -10.16 -15.12
C ASP A 698 -21.91 -11.12 -16.15
N GLU A 699 -21.46 -12.28 -15.68
CA GLU A 699 -20.79 -13.26 -16.54
C GLU A 699 -21.68 -13.74 -17.70
N GLY A 700 -21.06 -13.89 -18.88
CA GLY A 700 -21.70 -14.44 -20.08
C GLY A 700 -22.74 -13.54 -20.76
N ARG A 701 -22.93 -12.30 -20.32
CA ARG A 701 -23.94 -11.40 -20.91
C ARG A 701 -23.45 -10.73 -22.19
N THR A 702 -24.32 -10.69 -23.20
CA THR A 702 -24.17 -9.95 -24.47
C THR A 702 -25.48 -9.28 -24.84
N GLY A 703 -25.43 -8.23 -25.67
CA GLY A 703 -26.59 -7.43 -26.08
C GLY A 703 -26.96 -6.35 -25.06
N THR A 704 -28.19 -5.85 -25.13
CA THR A 704 -28.70 -4.87 -24.17
C THR A 704 -28.79 -5.49 -22.79
N VAL A 705 -28.02 -4.95 -21.84
CA VAL A 705 -28.17 -5.24 -20.41
C VAL A 705 -28.92 -4.08 -19.77
N GLY A 706 -29.62 -4.33 -18.65
CA GLY A 706 -30.53 -3.34 -18.09
C GLY A 706 -29.82 -2.02 -17.72
N PRO A 707 -30.52 -0.89 -17.74
CA PRO A 707 -29.91 0.41 -17.51
C PRO A 707 -29.31 0.50 -16.11
N VAL A 708 -28.23 1.26 -16.01
CA VAL A 708 -27.60 1.60 -14.73
C VAL A 708 -27.95 3.05 -14.40
N SER A 709 -28.66 3.22 -13.28
CA SER A 709 -29.06 4.53 -12.77
C SER A 709 -28.03 5.02 -11.76
N TYR A 710 -27.35 6.12 -12.05
CA TYR A 710 -26.43 6.77 -11.10
C TYR A 710 -27.17 7.83 -10.26
N SER A 711 -27.13 7.65 -8.95
CA SER A 711 -27.71 8.56 -7.96
C SER A 711 -26.63 8.95 -6.94
N PRO A 712 -25.95 10.10 -7.12
CA PRO A 712 -24.92 10.53 -6.17
C PRO A 712 -25.55 10.87 -4.82
N GLY A 713 -24.95 10.37 -3.74
CA GLY A 713 -25.25 10.78 -2.37
C GLY A 713 -24.79 12.19 -2.04
N ILE A 714 -25.15 12.66 -0.85
CA ILE A 714 -24.92 14.04 -0.40
C ILE A 714 -23.46 14.44 -0.53
N ALA A 715 -22.52 13.61 -0.05
CA ALA A 715 -21.10 13.94 -0.12
C ALA A 715 -20.60 13.98 -1.58
N ALA A 716 -21.05 13.06 -2.43
CA ALA A 716 -20.71 13.08 -3.85
C ALA A 716 -21.25 14.34 -4.58
N ARG A 717 -22.49 14.76 -4.26
CA ARG A 717 -23.09 15.99 -4.78
C ARG A 717 -22.32 17.23 -4.34
N LEU A 718 -21.88 17.28 -3.08
CA LEU A 718 -21.06 18.37 -2.55
C LEU A 718 -19.69 18.44 -3.24
N VAL A 719 -19.03 17.30 -3.49
CA VAL A 719 -17.78 17.26 -4.26
C VAL A 719 -18.00 17.82 -5.67
N PHE A 720 -19.05 17.37 -6.37
CA PHE A 720 -19.39 17.85 -7.71
C PHE A 720 -19.66 19.37 -7.73
N LEU A 721 -20.52 19.84 -6.81
CA LEU A 721 -20.89 21.25 -6.70
C LEU A 721 -19.67 22.13 -6.40
N THR A 722 -18.88 21.75 -5.40
CA THR A 722 -17.72 22.53 -4.98
C THR A 722 -16.65 22.58 -6.05
N ALA A 723 -16.37 21.45 -6.73
CA ALA A 723 -15.47 21.39 -7.88
C ALA A 723 -15.92 22.30 -9.02
N ASN A 724 -17.22 22.31 -9.35
CA ASN A 724 -17.76 23.19 -10.37
C ASN A 724 -17.71 24.67 -9.97
N ALA A 725 -17.94 24.99 -8.69
CA ALA A 725 -17.89 26.37 -8.20
C ALA A 725 -16.48 26.99 -8.30
N VAL A 726 -15.42 26.20 -8.03
CA VAL A 726 -14.01 26.66 -8.06
C VAL A 726 -13.28 26.37 -9.37
N GLY A 727 -13.86 25.55 -10.26
CA GLY A 727 -13.31 25.19 -11.56
C GLY A 727 -13.24 26.38 -12.54
N ALA A 728 -12.62 26.19 -13.71
CA ALA A 728 -12.32 27.28 -14.65
C ALA A 728 -13.57 28.07 -15.13
N GLY A 729 -14.72 27.41 -15.24
CA GLY A 729 -16.02 28.03 -15.58
C GLY A 729 -16.93 28.31 -14.39
N GLY A 730 -16.44 28.11 -13.16
CA GLY A 730 -17.23 28.21 -11.94
C GLY A 730 -17.56 29.64 -11.52
N ALA A 731 -18.67 29.81 -10.79
CA ALA A 731 -19.12 31.12 -10.32
C ALA A 731 -18.06 31.84 -9.47
N LEU A 732 -17.35 31.15 -8.57
CA LEU A 732 -16.30 31.78 -7.75
C LEU A 732 -15.09 32.19 -8.60
N THR A 733 -14.73 31.40 -9.61
CA THR A 733 -13.64 31.75 -10.55
C THR A 733 -14.02 32.96 -11.40
N ALA A 734 -15.24 32.98 -11.92
CA ALA A 734 -15.75 34.10 -12.70
C ALA A 734 -15.81 35.40 -11.88
N SER A 735 -16.31 35.35 -10.65
CA SER A 735 -16.33 36.50 -9.74
C SER A 735 -14.92 36.97 -9.39
N ALA A 736 -14.00 36.05 -9.07
CA ALA A 736 -12.59 36.40 -8.80
C ALA A 736 -11.97 37.16 -9.99
N LYS A 737 -12.10 36.60 -11.19
CA LYS A 737 -11.57 37.22 -12.42
C LYS A 737 -12.20 38.59 -12.71
N THR A 738 -13.49 38.74 -12.40
CA THR A 738 -14.21 40.01 -12.54
C THR A 738 -13.65 41.09 -11.60
N TYR A 739 -13.47 40.77 -10.32
CA TYR A 739 -12.93 41.72 -9.34
C TYR A 739 -11.46 42.02 -9.58
N GLU A 740 -10.66 41.03 -9.95
CA GLU A 740 -9.26 41.22 -10.34
C GLU A 740 -9.13 42.18 -11.53
N SER A 741 -9.92 41.97 -12.59
CA SER A 741 -9.92 42.85 -13.77
C SER A 741 -10.34 44.28 -13.42
N ARG A 742 -11.34 44.46 -12.54
CA ARG A 742 -11.77 45.78 -12.06
C ARG A 742 -10.70 46.47 -11.21
N SER A 743 -10.02 45.73 -10.33
CA SER A 743 -8.91 46.24 -9.52
C SER A 743 -7.77 46.73 -10.40
N ASN A 744 -7.40 45.95 -11.42
CA ASN A 744 -6.37 46.30 -12.38
C ASN A 744 -6.75 47.56 -13.18
N ALA A 745 -7.99 47.65 -13.65
CA ALA A 745 -8.48 48.83 -14.35
C ALA A 745 -8.43 50.11 -13.48
N PHE A 746 -8.77 50.02 -12.18
CA PHE A 746 -8.62 51.15 -11.27
C PHE A 746 -7.15 51.49 -11.00
N ASN A 747 -6.29 50.50 -10.87
CA ASN A 747 -4.85 50.71 -10.67
C ASN A 747 -4.23 51.49 -11.84
N GLU A 748 -4.55 51.10 -13.08
CA GLU A 748 -4.10 51.83 -14.26
C GLU A 748 -4.66 53.25 -14.32
N GLN A 749 -5.92 53.46 -13.93
CA GLN A 749 -6.49 54.81 -13.86
C GLN A 749 -5.75 55.67 -12.82
N ILE A 750 -5.48 55.13 -11.64
CA ILE A 750 -4.72 55.81 -10.58
C ILE A 750 -3.35 56.24 -11.11
N GLN A 751 -2.59 55.32 -11.72
CA GLN A 751 -1.28 55.62 -12.30
C GLN A 751 -1.34 56.74 -13.35
N ARG A 752 -2.35 56.71 -14.23
CA ARG A 752 -2.56 57.78 -15.22
C ARG A 752 -2.87 59.13 -14.56
N TYR A 753 -3.69 59.15 -13.51
CA TYR A 753 -3.99 60.39 -12.78
C TYR A 753 -2.80 60.90 -11.97
N GLU A 754 -2.00 60.01 -11.36
CA GLU A 754 -0.78 60.36 -10.62
C GLU A 754 0.25 61.00 -11.55
N GLN A 755 0.48 60.45 -12.74
CA GLN A 755 1.36 61.07 -13.74
C GLN A 755 0.88 62.46 -14.17
N ARG A 756 -0.43 62.63 -14.37
CA ARG A 756 -1.03 63.94 -14.68
C ARG A 756 -0.89 64.91 -13.51
N LEU A 757 -1.00 64.43 -12.28
CA LEU A 757 -0.86 65.23 -11.06
C LEU A 757 0.58 65.74 -10.92
N ILE A 758 1.58 64.92 -11.19
CA ILE A 758 3.01 65.32 -11.22
C ILE A 758 3.25 66.42 -12.27
N ALA A 759 2.71 66.27 -13.48
CA ALA A 759 2.85 67.27 -14.54
C ALA A 759 2.15 68.60 -14.18
N LYS A 760 0.97 68.54 -13.53
CA LYS A 760 0.27 69.72 -13.00
C LYS A 760 1.09 70.41 -11.90
N GLU A 761 1.69 69.66 -10.98
CA GLU A 761 2.55 70.22 -9.94
C GLU A 761 3.71 71.00 -10.54
N ALA A 762 4.39 70.42 -11.52
CA ALA A 762 5.49 71.08 -12.23
C ALA A 762 5.03 72.34 -12.98
N SER A 763 3.81 72.35 -13.52
CA SER A 763 3.21 73.56 -14.13
C SER A 763 2.92 74.63 -13.09
N PHE A 764 2.28 74.27 -11.97
CA PHE A 764 1.98 75.22 -10.89
C PHE A 764 3.26 75.82 -10.29
N ARG A 765 4.29 74.99 -10.04
CA ARG A 765 5.60 75.47 -9.58
C ARG A 765 6.19 76.48 -10.56
N ARG A 766 6.21 76.19 -11.86
CA ARG A 766 6.71 77.12 -12.90
C ARG A 766 5.92 78.42 -12.96
N GLN A 767 4.59 78.36 -12.92
CA GLN A 767 3.73 79.55 -12.93
C GLN A 767 3.98 80.43 -11.70
N TRP A 768 4.11 79.83 -10.52
CA TRP A 768 4.38 80.56 -9.29
C TRP A 768 5.80 81.14 -9.23
N THR A 769 6.82 80.44 -9.74
CA THR A 769 8.17 81.01 -9.87
C THR A 769 8.17 82.22 -10.82
N ALA A 770 7.42 82.17 -11.92
CA ALA A 770 7.27 83.30 -12.84
C ALA A 770 6.58 84.50 -12.17
N VAL A 771 5.50 84.26 -11.42
CA VAL A 771 4.80 85.30 -10.64
C VAL A 771 5.73 85.91 -9.59
N GLN A 772 6.53 85.10 -8.91
CA GLN A 772 7.52 85.58 -7.94
C GLN A 772 8.60 86.44 -8.61
N SER A 773 9.06 86.07 -9.82
CA SER A 773 10.00 86.87 -10.60
C SER A 773 9.40 88.23 -11.01
N VAL A 774 8.13 88.26 -11.42
CA VAL A 774 7.42 89.51 -11.75
C VAL A 774 7.26 90.39 -10.51
N LEU A 775 6.84 89.81 -9.38
CA LEU A 775 6.70 90.53 -8.11
C LEU A 775 8.04 91.11 -7.62
N ASN A 776 9.11 90.33 -7.66
CA ASN A 776 10.45 90.81 -7.33
C ASN A 776 10.90 91.94 -8.28
N GLY A 777 10.58 91.83 -9.58
CA GLY A 777 10.82 92.89 -10.56
C GLY A 777 10.05 94.18 -10.25
N MET A 778 8.76 94.07 -9.92
CA MET A 778 7.93 95.21 -9.51
C MET A 778 8.40 95.82 -8.19
N GLN A 779 8.86 95.02 -7.24
CA GLN A 779 9.39 95.50 -5.97
C GLN A 779 10.73 96.21 -6.16
N ASN A 780 11.60 95.70 -7.03
CA ASN A 780 12.82 96.40 -7.45
C ASN A 780 12.52 97.73 -8.17
N GLN A 781 11.50 97.76 -9.04
CA GLN A 781 11.03 98.99 -9.68
C GLN A 781 10.45 99.98 -8.65
N GLN A 782 9.70 99.50 -7.65
CA GLN A 782 9.18 100.33 -6.57
C GLN A 782 10.32 100.90 -5.71
N THR A 783 11.32 100.11 -5.34
CA THR A 783 12.51 100.57 -4.61
C THR A 783 13.31 101.57 -5.45
N TRP A 784 13.46 101.32 -6.75
CA TRP A 784 14.10 102.25 -7.67
C TRP A 784 13.35 103.58 -7.76
N LEU A 785 12.03 103.54 -8.01
CA LEU A 785 11.17 104.73 -8.02
C LEU A 785 11.22 105.47 -6.68
N SER A 786 11.17 104.75 -5.56
CA SER A 786 11.26 105.32 -4.21
C SER A 786 12.61 106.01 -3.96
N ASN A 787 13.72 105.40 -4.39
CA ASN A 787 15.06 106.01 -4.33
C ASN A 787 15.18 107.24 -5.24
N GLN A 788 14.54 107.21 -6.41
CA GLN A 788 14.54 108.34 -7.35
C GLN A 788 13.69 109.50 -6.82
N ILE A 789 12.53 109.22 -6.21
CA ILE A 789 11.70 110.19 -5.50
C ILE A 789 12.45 110.76 -4.28
N ALA A 790 13.13 109.93 -3.49
CA ALA A 790 13.97 110.38 -2.38
C ALA A 790 15.16 111.24 -2.86
N GLY A 791 15.73 110.94 -4.02
CA GLY A 791 16.75 111.76 -4.68
C GLY A 791 16.19 113.11 -5.17
N MET A 792 15.00 113.12 -5.76
CA MET A 792 14.31 114.35 -6.17
C MET A 792 13.97 115.25 -4.97
N ASN A 793 13.65 114.70 -3.81
CA ASN A 793 13.37 115.47 -2.59
C ASN A 793 14.64 116.07 -1.92
N ARG A 794 15.84 115.56 -2.20
CA ARG A 794 17.09 116.15 -1.67
C ARG A 794 17.64 117.30 -2.52
N ASN A 795 17.19 117.44 -3.78
CA ASN A 795 17.60 118.53 -4.67
C ASN A 795 16.71 119.78 -4.60
N ASN A 796 15.67 119.78 -3.74
CA ASN A 796 14.75 120.91 -3.53
C ASN A 796 14.81 121.47 -2.09
N GLY A 797 15.95 121.33 -1.40
CA GLY A 797 16.21 121.93 -0.08
C GLY A 797 17.23 123.05 -0.17
#